data_AF-A0A7C3YWY4-F1
#
_entry.id   AF-A0A7C3YWY4-F1
#
_cell.length_a   1.000
_cell.length_b   1.000
_cell.length_c   1.000
_cell.angle_alpha   90.00
_cell.angle_beta   90.00
_cell.angle_gamma   90.00
#
_symmetry.space_group_name_H-M   'P 1'
#
loop_
_entity.id
_entity.type
_entity.pdbx_description
1 polymer ?
#
loop_
_entity_poly.entity_id
_entity_poly.type
_entity_poly.pdbx_seq_one_letter_code
_entity_poly.pdbx_strand_id
1 'polypeptide(L)'
;MEDINKLKVSPKAKIEVNWDVLPVDYSREAHQRIIALMSKKYKIPTKNIKVIPNFIKYNEKGEEVSYQTEVIDNIQDPNFQIKLFKEYIELNNIKDVDFDKIIQIDKEINSKINFDSYTKFKQYEIQWIEWSNFLSYGKDNRFDFTKLKGLVLLEGDPVNFAGKTTFAVDLLHFLLFGTTTKTDRLDKIFNKYLVDETQVVVKGCIKIDGDFYIIERILNRPKKRTASSKATQEVKYYKLLNGKYDPNEPLEDYDIKNEQDEYSIKTNKVIKEAIGDERNFDLAICANSANLFDLIEMGDTEKGRLFNKWIGLLPIEEKDKLAREKYNKQILPSFVSRIYNRETLNQEIDEYQKLISETKVNILSNESLLKESEAKIVEFEKEKEVLLSNKKNIDETLLKLDIITENKKLENIKNEGTNKRAQLNILNSNIEKYKHLKDNSDVIKKENENLLSIHIKISDLANKINNIITEYSNKSKNINNEYINKINNSKTELNNKINLLKKDYEILVNENKSKLTLLEKENEGLIALGDSCPVCGAKYDNKPKINSNEQEIKILKDKISELYKEYDVKSKTLNNEYEIKIKELEEDKNNIIIKLDLEENNLVNELTEEKKALNESLNALKSKIESLEIDQENFKKCERDIILVEKTKVDIENLLAQHREITRLLKEYEVNKDLIDKNNQLDISINNINVRIKTERDYKENIIKIIQTHNNNILAYNKEIELRNIRIEKISEEENIDRAWKVYLEMVGKSGISKLILKNILPIINLNLYTLLDGSCDFQVVISLTENNTIAFNVIDNETKIVTDLSGCSGYEKTASALALRISLSSISSSAFPRPQFIVLDEILASVGADNLPKIKNIIDQMLAKYDFILLIAHGEEEKNWCTQRVLIKRDENNISHIEIR
;
A
#
# COMPACT_ATOMS: atom_id res chain seq x y z
N MET A 1 42.32 -59.60 -59.98
CA MET A 1 43.41 -59.16 -60.87
C MET A 1 44.30 -60.36 -61.17
N GLU A 2 44.04 -61.03 -62.28
CA GLU A 2 45.02 -61.93 -62.89
C GLU A 2 45.77 -61.17 -63.99
N ASP A 3 46.95 -61.68 -64.37
CA ASP A 3 47.84 -61.24 -65.46
C ASP A 3 47.81 -59.78 -65.92
N ILE A 4 48.60 -58.96 -65.22
CA ILE A 4 49.25 -57.78 -65.81
C ILE A 4 50.78 -57.99 -65.72
N ASN A 5 51.47 -57.66 -66.82
CA ASN A 5 52.89 -57.90 -67.10
C ASN A 5 53.82 -57.94 -65.86
N LYS A 6 54.51 -59.07 -65.66
CA LYS A 6 55.60 -59.20 -64.68
C LYS A 6 56.82 -58.39 -65.13
N LEU A 7 56.92 -57.16 -64.62
CA LEU A 7 58.17 -56.40 -64.58
C LEU A 7 59.30 -57.30 -64.03
N LYS A 8 60.39 -57.44 -64.79
CA LYS A 8 61.59 -58.18 -64.36
C LYS A 8 62.43 -57.33 -63.40
N VAL A 9 61.99 -57.24 -62.15
CA VAL A 9 62.69 -56.48 -61.11
C VAL A 9 63.84 -57.30 -60.52
N SER A 10 64.98 -56.65 -60.23
CA SER A 10 66.14 -57.29 -59.61
C SER A 10 65.89 -57.61 -58.13
N PRO A 11 66.37 -58.76 -57.58
CA PRO A 11 66.23 -59.09 -56.16
C PRO A 11 66.84 -58.08 -55.17
N LYS A 12 67.73 -57.19 -55.66
CA LYS A 12 68.34 -56.10 -54.88
C LYS A 12 67.64 -54.74 -55.05
N ALA A 13 66.67 -54.63 -55.95
CA ALA A 13 65.96 -53.36 -56.18
C ALA A 13 65.16 -52.94 -54.95
N LYS A 14 64.87 -51.64 -54.85
CA LYS A 14 63.78 -51.13 -54.02
C LYS A 14 62.53 -50.97 -54.90
N ILE A 15 61.36 -51.29 -54.37
CA ILE A 15 60.07 -50.99 -55.01
C ILE A 15 59.32 -50.01 -54.11
N GLU A 16 58.84 -48.93 -54.70
CA GLU A 16 57.84 -48.05 -54.09
C GLU A 16 56.48 -48.37 -54.71
N VAL A 17 55.44 -48.45 -53.88
CA VAL A 17 54.09 -48.88 -54.25
C VAL A 17 53.12 -47.83 -53.76
N ASN A 18 52.68 -46.96 -54.66
CA ASN A 18 51.58 -46.06 -54.39
C ASN A 18 50.29 -46.89 -54.30
N TRP A 19 49.51 -46.69 -53.24
CA TRP A 19 48.29 -47.43 -52.94
C TRP A 19 47.14 -46.47 -52.69
N ASP A 20 46.31 -46.27 -53.70
CA ASP A 20 45.16 -45.39 -53.61
C ASP A 20 44.07 -46.06 -52.75
N VAL A 21 43.65 -45.37 -51.68
CA VAL A 21 42.82 -45.94 -50.61
C VAL A 21 41.90 -44.88 -49.98
N LEU A 22 40.70 -45.28 -49.58
CA LEU A 22 39.83 -44.43 -48.78
C LEU A 22 40.37 -44.34 -47.32
N PRO A 23 40.35 -43.16 -46.68
CA PRO A 23 40.80 -42.98 -45.29
C PRO A 23 40.19 -43.95 -44.26
N VAL A 24 38.97 -44.43 -44.51
CA VAL A 24 38.24 -45.38 -43.65
C VAL A 24 38.64 -46.84 -43.87
N ASP A 25 39.15 -47.19 -45.06
CA ASP A 25 39.58 -48.57 -45.41
C ASP A 25 41.06 -48.82 -45.10
N TYR A 26 41.81 -47.76 -44.79
CA TYR A 26 43.22 -47.86 -44.43
C TYR A 26 43.40 -48.53 -43.06
N SER A 27 44.04 -49.69 -43.08
CA SER A 27 44.48 -50.39 -41.88
C SER A 27 45.95 -50.81 -42.01
N ARG A 28 46.63 -50.88 -40.85
CA ARG A 28 48.02 -51.39 -40.77
C ARG A 28 48.14 -52.82 -41.32
N GLU A 29 47.11 -53.63 -41.10
CA GLU A 29 47.09 -55.00 -41.62
C GLU A 29 46.99 -55.00 -43.16
N ALA A 30 46.14 -54.17 -43.77
CA ALA A 30 46.08 -54.03 -45.22
C ALA A 30 47.41 -53.50 -45.81
N HIS A 31 48.03 -52.50 -45.18
CA HIS A 31 49.35 -51.99 -45.58
C HIS A 31 50.42 -53.10 -45.56
N GLN A 32 50.54 -53.84 -44.46
CA GLN A 32 51.48 -54.97 -44.33
C GLN A 32 51.16 -56.13 -45.28
N ARG A 33 49.87 -56.40 -45.51
CA ARG A 33 49.38 -57.39 -46.48
C ARG A 33 49.81 -57.02 -47.90
N ILE A 34 49.82 -55.73 -48.27
CA ILE A 34 50.33 -55.26 -49.57
C ILE A 34 51.86 -55.43 -49.64
N ILE A 35 52.62 -55.07 -48.61
CA ILE A 35 54.09 -55.33 -48.56
C ILE A 35 54.37 -56.83 -48.76
N ALA A 36 53.65 -57.71 -48.07
CA ALA A 36 53.80 -59.16 -48.17
C ALA A 36 53.40 -59.70 -49.57
N LEU A 37 52.30 -59.21 -50.15
CA LEU A 37 51.85 -59.56 -51.50
C LEU A 37 52.88 -59.13 -52.56
N MET A 38 53.43 -57.92 -52.46
CA MET A 38 54.42 -57.41 -53.40
C MET A 38 55.77 -58.11 -53.23
N SER A 39 56.17 -58.43 -51.99
CA SER A 39 57.35 -59.26 -51.71
C SER A 39 57.25 -60.65 -52.35
N LYS A 40 56.08 -61.30 -52.22
CA LYS A 40 55.78 -62.59 -52.86
C LYS A 40 55.69 -62.47 -54.39
N LYS A 41 55.14 -61.37 -54.93
CA LYS A 41 54.97 -61.14 -56.37
C LYS A 41 56.29 -60.91 -57.10
N TYR A 42 57.20 -60.12 -56.52
CA TYR A 42 58.46 -59.72 -57.15
C TYR A 42 59.72 -60.42 -56.59
N LYS A 43 59.59 -61.28 -55.57
CA LYS A 43 60.70 -61.99 -54.89
C LYS A 43 61.78 -61.06 -54.33
N ILE A 44 61.34 -59.94 -53.76
CA ILE A 44 62.19 -58.91 -53.15
C ILE A 44 61.94 -58.90 -51.63
N PRO A 45 62.96 -58.75 -50.77
CA PRO A 45 62.77 -58.67 -49.32
C PRO A 45 61.76 -57.59 -48.91
N THR A 46 60.97 -57.82 -47.87
CA THR A 46 59.97 -56.85 -47.38
C THR A 46 60.58 -55.49 -47.07
N LYS A 47 61.77 -55.46 -46.45
CA LYS A 47 62.59 -54.25 -46.19
C LYS A 47 63.03 -53.44 -47.42
N ASN A 48 62.83 -53.97 -48.63
CA ASN A 48 63.09 -53.30 -49.90
C ASN A 48 61.79 -52.80 -50.58
N ILE A 49 60.63 -52.96 -49.94
CA ILE A 49 59.32 -52.60 -50.49
C ILE A 49 58.65 -51.59 -49.57
N LYS A 50 58.50 -50.36 -50.07
CA LYS A 50 57.80 -49.26 -49.41
C LYS A 50 56.42 -49.12 -50.03
N VAL A 51 55.38 -49.08 -49.20
CA VAL A 51 54.01 -48.76 -49.65
C VAL A 51 53.68 -47.34 -49.21
N ILE A 52 53.21 -46.50 -50.12
CA ILE A 52 52.74 -45.15 -49.85
C ILE A 52 51.24 -45.12 -50.09
N PRO A 53 50.39 -45.12 -49.04
CA PRO A 53 48.96 -44.97 -49.23
C PRO A 53 48.61 -43.53 -49.65
N ASN A 54 47.92 -43.40 -50.77
CA ASN A 54 47.36 -42.14 -51.27
C ASN A 54 45.89 -42.03 -50.81
N PHE A 55 45.56 -41.02 -50.02
CA PHE A 55 44.20 -40.81 -49.54
C PHE A 55 43.34 -40.05 -50.57
N ILE A 56 42.58 -40.82 -51.35
CA ILE A 56 41.68 -40.30 -52.39
C ILE A 56 40.23 -40.22 -51.89
N LYS A 57 39.44 -39.32 -52.49
CA LYS A 57 37.98 -39.32 -52.44
C LYS A 57 37.44 -38.93 -53.81
N TYR A 58 36.36 -39.56 -54.23
CA TYR A 58 35.64 -39.16 -55.44
C TYR A 58 34.59 -38.11 -55.10
N ASN A 59 34.49 -37.06 -55.93
CA ASN A 59 33.41 -36.07 -55.81
C ASN A 59 32.09 -36.61 -56.41
N GLU A 60 31.01 -35.83 -56.32
CA GLU A 60 29.68 -36.19 -56.85
C GLU A 60 29.65 -36.45 -58.38
N LYS A 61 30.72 -36.13 -59.10
CA LYS A 61 30.89 -36.37 -60.55
C LYS A 61 31.81 -37.56 -60.86
N GLY A 62 32.40 -38.20 -59.84
CA GLY A 62 33.36 -39.28 -60.00
C GLY A 62 34.80 -38.83 -60.28
N GLU A 63 35.12 -37.55 -60.12
CA GLU A 63 36.48 -37.02 -60.29
C GLU A 63 37.31 -37.29 -59.02
N GLU A 64 38.58 -37.63 -59.18
CA GLU A 64 39.50 -37.94 -58.08
C GLU A 64 40.01 -36.67 -57.39
N VAL A 65 39.83 -36.56 -56.07
CA VAL A 65 40.23 -35.42 -55.25
C VAL A 65 41.13 -35.87 -54.10
N SER A 66 42.22 -35.13 -53.86
CA SER A 66 43.08 -35.33 -52.68
C SER A 66 42.32 -35.00 -51.40
N TYR A 67 42.16 -35.99 -50.53
CA TYR A 67 41.36 -35.86 -49.31
C TYR A 67 41.94 -34.87 -48.28
N GLN A 68 43.24 -34.59 -48.36
CA GLN A 68 43.95 -33.75 -47.39
C GLN A 68 43.55 -32.26 -47.45
N THR A 69 43.05 -31.79 -48.59
CA THR A 69 42.87 -30.36 -48.89
C THR A 69 41.42 -29.92 -48.66
N GLU A 70 40.46 -30.52 -49.38
CA GLU A 70 39.10 -30.00 -49.48
C GLU A 70 38.35 -29.93 -48.13
N VAL A 71 38.59 -30.85 -47.20
CA VAL A 71 37.91 -30.88 -45.89
C VAL A 71 38.52 -29.89 -44.88
N ILE A 72 39.85 -29.76 -44.87
CA ILE A 72 40.57 -28.95 -43.85
C ILE A 72 40.53 -27.46 -44.20
N ASP A 73 40.54 -27.14 -45.49
CA ASP A 73 40.51 -25.75 -45.96
C ASP A 73 39.10 -25.15 -45.88
N ASN A 74 38.05 -25.97 -46.08
CA ASN A 74 36.65 -25.51 -46.08
C ASN A 74 35.90 -25.73 -44.76
N ILE A 75 36.47 -26.35 -43.71
CA ILE A 75 35.71 -26.63 -42.48
C ILE A 75 35.17 -25.38 -41.78
N GLN A 76 35.78 -24.22 -42.01
CA GLN A 76 35.34 -22.95 -41.44
C GLN A 76 34.16 -22.31 -42.21
N ASP A 77 33.88 -22.75 -43.45
CA ASP A 77 32.77 -22.24 -44.25
C ASP A 77 31.41 -22.75 -43.74
N PRO A 78 30.45 -21.86 -43.41
CA PRO A 78 29.10 -22.26 -43.04
C PRO A 78 28.37 -23.11 -44.09
N ASN A 79 28.63 -22.93 -45.40
CA ASN A 79 27.95 -23.71 -46.43
C ASN A 79 28.44 -25.16 -46.46
N PHE A 80 29.74 -25.39 -46.29
CA PHE A 80 30.34 -26.71 -46.07
C PHE A 80 29.83 -27.36 -44.77
N GLN A 81 29.74 -26.60 -43.67
CA GLN A 81 29.17 -27.09 -42.41
C GLN A 81 27.69 -27.53 -42.56
N ILE A 82 26.89 -26.86 -43.40
CA ILE A 82 25.51 -27.28 -43.71
C ILE A 82 25.45 -28.64 -44.43
N LYS A 83 26.42 -28.95 -45.31
CA LYS A 83 26.54 -30.30 -45.89
C LYS A 83 26.82 -31.35 -44.81
N LEU A 84 27.69 -31.03 -43.85
CA LEU A 84 28.02 -31.92 -42.73
C LEU A 84 26.85 -32.13 -41.75
N PHE A 85 25.95 -31.14 -41.56
CA PHE A 85 24.70 -31.36 -40.81
C PHE A 85 23.82 -32.42 -41.48
N LYS A 86 23.70 -32.37 -42.81
CA LYS A 86 22.93 -33.35 -43.58
C LYS A 86 23.56 -34.75 -43.52
N GLU A 87 24.88 -34.84 -43.72
CA GLU A 87 25.64 -36.09 -43.60
C GLU A 87 25.49 -36.71 -42.20
N TYR A 88 25.51 -35.90 -41.13
CA TYR A 88 25.31 -36.38 -39.76
C TYR A 88 23.90 -36.92 -39.52
N ILE A 89 22.85 -36.25 -40.03
CA ILE A 89 21.46 -36.70 -39.92
C ILE A 89 21.24 -38.03 -40.63
N GLU A 90 21.80 -38.17 -41.84
CA GLU A 90 21.72 -39.39 -42.65
C GLU A 90 22.45 -40.56 -41.98
N LEU A 91 23.70 -40.37 -41.54
CA LEU A 91 24.50 -41.42 -40.88
C LEU A 91 23.89 -41.90 -39.56
N ASN A 92 23.33 -41.00 -38.76
CA ASN A 92 22.72 -41.36 -37.46
C ASN A 92 21.23 -41.73 -37.57
N ASN A 93 20.66 -41.79 -38.79
CA ASN A 93 19.26 -42.15 -39.06
C ASN A 93 18.25 -41.29 -38.26
N ILE A 94 18.53 -39.99 -38.10
CA ILE A 94 17.70 -39.08 -37.30
C ILE A 94 16.40 -38.78 -38.06
N LYS A 95 15.26 -39.24 -37.54
CA LYS A 95 13.93 -39.08 -38.16
C LYS A 95 13.13 -37.95 -37.54
N ASP A 96 12.14 -37.48 -38.30
CA ASP A 96 11.13 -36.53 -37.84
C ASP A 96 11.75 -35.21 -37.35
N VAL A 97 12.64 -34.62 -38.15
CA VAL A 97 13.31 -33.35 -37.86
C VAL A 97 13.22 -32.43 -39.07
N ASP A 98 12.85 -31.19 -38.81
CA ASP A 98 12.76 -30.11 -39.79
C ASP A 98 14.16 -29.52 -40.06
N PHE A 99 14.71 -29.84 -41.24
CA PHE A 99 16.05 -29.39 -41.63
C PHE A 99 16.11 -27.89 -41.97
N ASP A 100 14.99 -27.29 -42.41
CA ASP A 100 14.92 -25.85 -42.66
C ASP A 100 14.95 -25.06 -41.35
N LYS A 101 14.32 -25.55 -40.27
CA LYS A 101 14.49 -25.01 -38.91
C LYS A 101 15.93 -25.13 -38.43
N ILE A 102 16.63 -26.25 -38.71
CA ILE A 102 18.07 -26.39 -38.42
C ILE A 102 18.89 -25.32 -39.15
N ILE A 103 18.64 -25.09 -40.44
CA ILE A 103 19.33 -24.05 -41.23
C ILE A 103 19.02 -22.65 -40.68
N GLN A 104 17.79 -22.39 -40.21
CA GLN A 104 17.44 -21.11 -39.58
C GLN A 104 18.17 -20.90 -38.25
N ILE A 105 18.24 -21.92 -37.40
CA ILE A 105 19.01 -21.90 -36.15
C ILE A 105 20.50 -21.64 -36.45
N ASP A 106 21.09 -22.36 -37.40
CA ASP A 106 22.51 -22.19 -37.76
C ASP A 106 22.80 -20.77 -38.26
N LYS A 107 21.96 -20.22 -39.15
CA LYS A 107 22.07 -18.82 -39.62
C LYS A 107 22.01 -17.80 -38.47
N GLU A 108 21.19 -18.05 -37.44
CA GLU A 108 21.06 -17.16 -36.28
C GLU A 108 22.21 -17.27 -35.26
N ILE A 109 22.95 -18.38 -35.28
CA ILE A 109 24.21 -18.52 -34.53
C ILE A 109 25.39 -17.97 -35.35
N ASN A 110 25.43 -18.21 -36.67
CA ASN A 110 26.44 -17.68 -37.59
C ASN A 110 26.53 -16.15 -37.53
N SER A 111 25.40 -15.44 -37.44
CA SER A 111 25.37 -13.97 -37.38
C SER A 111 26.00 -13.37 -36.10
N LYS A 112 26.45 -14.22 -35.17
CA LYS A 112 27.16 -13.84 -33.93
C LYS A 112 28.63 -14.25 -33.93
N ILE A 113 29.09 -14.98 -34.95
CA ILE A 113 30.45 -15.51 -35.08
C ILE A 113 31.21 -14.68 -36.10
N ASN A 114 32.40 -14.19 -35.75
CA ASN A 114 33.27 -13.46 -36.65
C ASN A 114 34.14 -14.43 -37.46
N PHE A 115 33.60 -15.03 -38.52
CA PHE A 115 34.33 -15.98 -39.37
C PHE A 115 35.64 -15.39 -39.96
N ASP A 116 35.68 -14.08 -40.21
CA ASP A 116 36.88 -13.36 -40.66
C ASP A 116 38.08 -13.44 -39.68
N SER A 117 37.86 -13.71 -38.38
CA SER A 117 38.96 -13.95 -37.41
C SER A 117 39.41 -15.41 -37.30
N TYR A 118 38.82 -16.31 -38.10
CA TYR A 118 39.25 -17.71 -38.23
C TYR A 118 39.89 -17.97 -39.60
N THR A 119 39.35 -17.37 -40.66
CA THR A 119 39.91 -17.51 -42.01
C THR A 119 41.20 -16.71 -42.19
N LYS A 120 42.18 -17.29 -42.92
CA LYS A 120 43.49 -16.69 -43.29
C LYS A 120 44.50 -16.58 -42.14
N PHE A 121 44.92 -17.74 -41.63
CA PHE A 121 46.26 -17.83 -41.02
C PHE A 121 47.33 -17.66 -42.10
N LYS A 122 48.27 -16.78 -41.83
CA LYS A 122 49.19 -16.27 -42.84
C LYS A 122 50.51 -17.06 -42.87
N GLN A 123 51.07 -17.27 -44.05
CA GLN A 123 52.46 -17.72 -44.16
C GLN A 123 53.39 -16.56 -43.83
N TYR A 124 54.40 -16.77 -42.99
CA TYR A 124 55.33 -15.70 -42.63
C TYR A 124 56.81 -16.13 -42.67
N GLU A 125 57.62 -15.23 -43.19
CA GLU A 125 59.06 -15.38 -43.36
C GLU A 125 59.75 -14.20 -42.66
N ILE A 126 60.65 -14.50 -41.73
CA ILE A 126 61.44 -13.47 -41.03
C ILE A 126 62.62 -13.14 -41.94
N GLN A 127 62.69 -11.89 -42.42
CA GLN A 127 63.72 -11.49 -43.38
C GLN A 127 65.00 -11.13 -42.64
N TRP A 128 64.92 -10.18 -41.69
CA TRP A 128 66.06 -9.70 -40.91
C TRP A 128 65.62 -9.13 -39.57
N ILE A 129 66.59 -8.98 -38.67
CA ILE A 129 66.44 -8.31 -37.38
C ILE A 129 67.68 -7.45 -37.05
N GLU A 130 67.45 -6.29 -36.44
CA GLU A 130 68.40 -5.30 -35.97
C GLU A 130 68.16 -5.06 -34.49
N TRP A 131 69.21 -4.94 -33.68
CA TRP A 131 69.04 -4.69 -32.24
C TRP A 131 70.22 -3.99 -31.58
N SER A 132 69.90 -3.19 -30.57
CA SER A 132 70.85 -2.47 -29.72
C SER A 132 70.47 -2.60 -28.25
N ASN A 133 71.46 -2.92 -27.41
CA ASN A 133 71.36 -3.00 -25.95
C ASN A 133 70.44 -4.11 -25.40
N PHE A 134 70.29 -5.22 -26.13
CA PHE A 134 69.34 -6.30 -25.81
C PHE A 134 70.00 -7.48 -25.08
N LEU A 135 69.62 -7.68 -23.81
CA LEU A 135 69.98 -8.77 -22.89
C LEU A 135 71.49 -9.01 -22.69
N SER A 136 72.17 -9.63 -23.65
CA SER A 136 73.62 -9.85 -23.63
C SER A 136 74.36 -9.13 -24.77
N TYR A 137 73.64 -8.67 -25.81
CA TYR A 137 74.21 -8.06 -27.01
C TYR A 137 74.54 -6.58 -26.85
N GLY A 138 75.49 -6.12 -27.68
CA GLY A 138 75.96 -4.75 -27.73
C GLY A 138 75.00 -3.80 -28.42
N LYS A 139 75.53 -2.70 -28.97
CA LYS A 139 74.80 -1.85 -29.92
C LYS A 139 74.96 -2.36 -31.35
N ASP A 140 74.05 -1.91 -32.21
CA ASP A 140 74.20 -1.83 -33.66
C ASP A 140 74.43 -3.20 -34.33
N ASN A 141 73.78 -4.23 -33.77
CA ASN A 141 73.77 -5.59 -34.30
C ASN A 141 72.74 -5.71 -35.43
N ARG A 142 73.05 -6.50 -36.45
CA ARG A 142 72.13 -6.84 -37.55
C ARG A 142 72.32 -8.29 -37.97
N PHE A 143 71.22 -8.99 -38.26
CA PHE A 143 71.24 -10.33 -38.83
C PHE A 143 70.16 -10.48 -39.91
N ASP A 144 70.46 -11.25 -40.94
CA ASP A 144 69.59 -11.51 -42.10
C ASP A 144 69.38 -13.03 -42.19
N PHE A 145 68.15 -13.46 -41.91
CA PHE A 145 67.77 -14.86 -41.84
C PHE A 145 67.64 -15.51 -43.23
N THR A 146 67.49 -14.72 -44.31
CA THR A 146 67.40 -15.26 -45.69
C THR A 146 68.70 -15.95 -46.15
N LYS A 147 69.80 -15.68 -45.43
CA LYS A 147 71.12 -16.33 -45.62
C LYS A 147 71.19 -17.75 -45.05
N LEU A 148 70.26 -18.14 -44.16
CA LEU A 148 70.25 -19.44 -43.49
C LEU A 148 69.51 -20.49 -44.33
N LYS A 149 70.11 -21.67 -44.50
CA LYS A 149 69.57 -22.78 -45.28
C LYS A 149 69.99 -24.14 -44.71
N GLY A 150 69.05 -25.07 -44.63
CA GLY A 150 69.32 -26.42 -44.14
C GLY A 150 69.57 -26.46 -42.63
N LEU A 151 70.42 -27.38 -42.16
CA LEU A 151 70.72 -27.51 -40.73
C LEU A 151 71.87 -26.56 -40.35
N VAL A 152 71.57 -25.59 -39.49
CA VAL A 152 72.47 -24.50 -39.10
C VAL A 152 72.86 -24.67 -37.63
N LEU A 153 74.16 -24.73 -37.36
CA LEU A 153 74.68 -24.80 -36.00
C LEU A 153 74.79 -23.40 -35.37
N LEU A 154 74.30 -23.24 -34.15
CA LEU A 154 74.56 -22.08 -33.31
C LEU A 154 75.66 -22.41 -32.30
N GLU A 155 76.89 -21.97 -32.58
CA GLU A 155 78.02 -22.10 -31.66
C GLU A 155 78.14 -20.87 -30.76
N GLY A 156 78.72 -21.06 -29.57
CA GLY A 156 78.99 -19.99 -28.62
C GLY A 156 80.44 -20.03 -28.16
N ASP A 157 81.05 -18.87 -28.02
CA ASP A 157 82.38 -18.70 -27.41
C ASP A 157 82.30 -17.60 -26.33
N PRO A 158 82.28 -17.94 -25.03
CA PRO A 158 82.33 -19.29 -24.48
C PRO A 158 81.04 -20.09 -24.73
N VAL A 159 81.16 -21.42 -24.73
CA VAL A 159 80.09 -22.41 -25.07
C VAL A 159 78.75 -22.11 -24.38
N ASN A 160 78.81 -21.68 -23.12
CA ASN A 160 77.67 -21.25 -22.32
C ASN A 160 77.72 -19.75 -22.03
N PHE A 161 76.54 -19.13 -21.89
CA PHE A 161 76.35 -17.68 -21.65
C PHE A 161 76.83 -16.73 -22.78
N ALA A 162 77.23 -17.23 -23.96
CA ALA A 162 77.49 -16.40 -25.13
C ALA A 162 76.24 -15.69 -25.70
N GLY A 163 75.03 -16.23 -25.51
CA GLY A 163 73.77 -15.59 -25.99
C GLY A 163 73.01 -16.35 -27.07
N LYS A 164 73.23 -17.66 -27.23
CA LYS A 164 72.65 -18.54 -28.27
C LYS A 164 71.12 -18.46 -28.34
N THR A 165 70.42 -18.90 -27.29
CA THR A 165 68.95 -18.78 -27.14
C THR A 165 68.46 -17.33 -27.16
N THR A 166 69.29 -16.36 -26.75
CA THR A 166 68.92 -14.93 -26.80
C THR A 166 68.76 -14.45 -28.24
N PHE A 167 69.59 -14.93 -29.16
CA PHE A 167 69.47 -14.64 -30.58
C PHE A 167 68.36 -15.47 -31.25
N ALA A 168 68.34 -16.78 -31.02
CA ALA A 168 67.41 -17.69 -31.70
C ALA A 168 65.94 -17.55 -31.26
N VAL A 169 65.69 -17.11 -30.01
CA VAL A 169 64.35 -17.09 -29.41
C VAL A 169 63.99 -15.70 -28.87
N ASP A 170 64.73 -15.18 -27.88
CA ASP A 170 64.30 -13.98 -27.15
C ASP A 170 64.19 -12.72 -28.03
N LEU A 171 65.07 -12.53 -29.01
CA LEU A 171 64.99 -11.41 -29.95
C LEU A 171 63.67 -11.38 -30.74
N LEU A 172 63.25 -12.54 -31.26
CA LEU A 172 62.04 -12.67 -32.07
C LEU A 172 60.77 -12.62 -31.20
N HIS A 173 60.82 -13.28 -30.05
CA HIS A 173 59.79 -13.24 -29.01
C HIS A 173 59.57 -11.79 -28.53
N PHE A 174 60.64 -11.02 -28.32
CA PHE A 174 60.54 -9.61 -27.98
C PHE A 174 60.04 -8.75 -29.15
N LEU A 175 60.54 -8.95 -30.38
CA LEU A 175 60.09 -8.23 -31.58
C LEU A 175 58.57 -8.38 -31.79
N LEU A 176 58.05 -9.60 -31.58
CA LEU A 176 56.65 -9.93 -31.84
C LEU A 176 55.72 -9.57 -30.68
N PHE A 177 56.03 -10.02 -29.47
CA PHE A 177 55.12 -9.93 -28.31
C PHE A 177 55.54 -8.85 -27.30
N GLY A 178 56.83 -8.51 -27.24
CA GLY A 178 57.40 -7.52 -26.31
C GLY A 178 57.91 -8.12 -24.99
N THR A 179 57.80 -9.44 -24.83
CA THR A 179 58.19 -10.29 -23.70
C THR A 179 59.49 -11.05 -24.03
N THR A 180 60.13 -11.70 -23.05
CA THR A 180 61.28 -12.60 -23.28
C THR A 180 61.16 -13.85 -22.41
N THR A 181 61.57 -15.00 -22.92
CA THR A 181 61.54 -16.28 -22.19
C THR A 181 62.38 -16.24 -20.92
N LYS A 182 63.41 -15.37 -20.88
CA LYS A 182 64.31 -15.18 -19.74
C LYS A 182 63.77 -14.25 -18.65
N THR A 183 62.84 -13.33 -18.94
CA THR A 183 62.22 -12.47 -17.92
C THR A 183 61.00 -11.67 -18.40
N ASP A 184 59.98 -11.58 -17.54
CA ASP A 184 58.79 -10.72 -17.68
C ASP A 184 59.08 -9.25 -17.29
N ARG A 185 60.26 -8.98 -16.70
CA ARG A 185 60.62 -7.67 -16.17
C ARG A 185 61.41 -6.86 -17.18
N LEU A 186 60.73 -5.91 -17.83
CA LEU A 186 61.31 -4.96 -18.79
C LEU A 186 62.63 -4.33 -18.31
N ASP A 187 62.76 -3.98 -17.02
CA ASP A 187 64.00 -3.38 -16.47
C ASP A 187 65.24 -4.30 -16.51
N LYS A 188 65.05 -5.60 -16.76
CA LYS A 188 66.09 -6.61 -16.95
C LYS A 188 66.40 -6.96 -18.42
N ILE A 189 65.64 -6.43 -19.39
CA ILE A 189 65.85 -6.67 -20.83
C ILE A 189 67.05 -5.87 -21.37
N PHE A 190 67.36 -4.73 -20.76
CA PHE A 190 68.58 -3.96 -21.02
C PHE A 190 69.85 -4.79 -20.76
N ASN A 191 70.89 -4.61 -21.57
CA ASN A 191 72.20 -5.21 -21.28
C ASN A 191 72.71 -4.71 -19.91
N LYS A 192 73.12 -5.65 -19.06
CA LYS A 192 73.56 -5.39 -17.68
C LYS A 192 74.89 -4.64 -17.60
N TYR A 193 75.72 -4.75 -18.64
CA TYR A 193 77.03 -4.13 -18.72
C TYR A 193 76.98 -2.73 -19.36
N LEU A 194 75.91 -2.41 -20.10
CA LEU A 194 75.64 -1.09 -20.66
C LEU A 194 74.77 -0.26 -19.69
N VAL A 195 75.40 0.25 -18.63
CA VAL A 195 74.70 0.91 -17.51
C VAL A 195 74.13 2.29 -17.89
N ASP A 196 74.88 3.10 -18.63
CA ASP A 196 74.50 4.48 -18.99
C ASP A 196 73.43 4.55 -20.11
N GLU A 197 73.27 3.46 -20.87
CA GLU A 197 72.33 3.40 -21.98
C GLU A 197 70.88 3.43 -21.49
N THR A 198 70.08 4.36 -22.02
CA THR A 198 68.66 4.51 -21.62
C THR A 198 67.65 3.88 -22.55
N GLN A 199 68.10 3.25 -23.64
CA GLN A 199 67.23 2.68 -24.65
C GLN A 199 67.69 1.27 -25.05
N VAL A 200 66.72 0.37 -25.28
CA VAL A 200 66.88 -0.85 -26.08
C VAL A 200 66.06 -0.65 -27.35
N VAL A 201 66.58 -1.06 -28.50
CA VAL A 201 65.83 -1.10 -29.76
C VAL A 201 65.93 -2.52 -30.31
N VAL A 202 64.80 -3.07 -30.75
CA VAL A 202 64.74 -4.31 -31.53
C VAL A 202 63.78 -4.08 -32.69
N LYS A 203 64.24 -4.32 -33.91
CA LYS A 203 63.57 -3.93 -35.16
C LYS A 203 63.72 -5.04 -36.19
N GLY A 204 62.70 -5.35 -36.97
CA GLY A 204 62.80 -6.44 -37.94
C GLY A 204 61.75 -6.38 -39.03
N CYS A 205 62.07 -6.97 -40.18
CA CYS A 205 61.14 -7.14 -41.28
C CYS A 205 60.61 -8.57 -41.33
N ILE A 206 59.29 -8.70 -41.43
CA ILE A 206 58.57 -9.96 -41.56
C ILE A 206 57.65 -9.82 -42.77
N LYS A 207 57.82 -10.73 -43.72
CA LYS A 207 56.92 -10.90 -44.87
C LYS A 207 55.78 -11.82 -44.43
N ILE A 208 54.54 -11.45 -44.69
CA ILE A 208 53.34 -12.11 -44.19
C ILE A 208 52.29 -12.15 -45.32
N ASP A 209 51.99 -13.33 -45.88
CA ASP A 209 51.25 -13.53 -47.15
C ASP A 209 51.79 -12.70 -48.34
N GLY A 210 53.11 -12.52 -48.40
CA GLY A 210 53.78 -11.74 -49.46
C GLY A 210 53.77 -10.22 -49.27
N ASP A 211 52.92 -9.69 -48.39
CA ASP A 211 53.04 -8.31 -47.89
C ASP A 211 54.26 -8.19 -46.96
N PHE A 212 55.07 -7.14 -47.10
CA PHE A 212 56.20 -6.88 -46.20
C PHE A 212 55.81 -5.90 -45.08
N TYR A 213 56.17 -6.24 -43.85
CA TYR A 213 55.89 -5.47 -42.65
C TYR A 213 57.15 -5.26 -41.83
N ILE A 214 57.30 -4.08 -41.23
CA ILE A 214 58.43 -3.75 -40.36
C ILE A 214 57.92 -3.37 -38.98
N ILE A 215 58.44 -4.05 -37.97
CA ILE A 215 58.10 -3.87 -36.56
C ILE A 215 59.33 -3.24 -35.88
N GLU A 216 59.12 -2.19 -35.07
CA GLU A 216 60.17 -1.58 -34.26
C GLU A 216 59.68 -1.47 -32.82
N ARG A 217 60.38 -2.12 -31.87
CA ARG A 217 60.07 -2.05 -30.43
C ARG A 217 61.20 -1.33 -29.71
N ILE A 218 60.83 -0.28 -28.99
CA ILE A 218 61.74 0.58 -28.25
C ILE A 218 61.41 0.47 -26.77
N LEU A 219 62.41 0.19 -25.94
CA LEU A 219 62.27 0.14 -24.49
C LEU A 219 63.12 1.25 -23.86
N ASN A 220 62.49 2.16 -23.13
CA ASN A 220 63.11 3.34 -22.55
C ASN A 220 63.18 3.22 -21.01
N ARG A 221 64.30 3.65 -20.40
CA ARG A 221 64.46 3.80 -18.93
C ARG A 221 65.00 5.19 -18.58
N PRO A 222 64.60 5.81 -17.45
CA PRO A 222 65.06 7.17 -17.10
C PRO A 222 66.55 7.21 -16.72
N LYS A 223 67.25 8.28 -17.13
CA LYS A 223 68.69 8.51 -16.86
C LYS A 223 69.06 8.57 -15.37
N LYS A 224 68.11 8.84 -14.48
CA LYS A 224 68.28 8.77 -13.01
C LYS A 224 67.27 7.77 -12.47
N ARG A 225 67.76 6.69 -11.85
CA ARG A 225 66.92 5.60 -11.32
C ARG A 225 66.51 5.88 -9.88
N THR A 226 65.21 5.83 -9.61
CA THR A 226 64.60 5.74 -8.28
C THR A 226 63.96 4.37 -8.09
N ALA A 227 63.62 3.98 -6.85
CA ALA A 227 62.87 2.74 -6.59
C ALA A 227 61.49 2.69 -7.27
N SER A 228 60.92 3.85 -7.64
CA SER A 228 59.66 4.01 -8.37
C SER A 228 59.82 4.13 -9.89
N SER A 229 61.05 4.15 -10.41
CA SER A 229 61.32 4.27 -11.85
C SER A 229 60.99 2.98 -12.61
N LYS A 230 59.99 3.03 -13.49
CA LYS A 230 59.63 1.95 -14.41
C LYS A 230 60.26 2.17 -15.78
N ALA A 231 60.60 1.10 -16.48
CA ALA A 231 60.87 1.14 -17.92
C ALA A 231 59.54 1.17 -18.69
N THR A 232 59.52 1.85 -19.84
CA THR A 232 58.34 1.98 -20.72
C THR A 232 58.65 1.44 -22.11
N GLN A 233 57.69 0.74 -22.71
CA GLN A 233 57.83 0.13 -24.05
C GLN A 233 56.93 0.85 -25.06
N GLU A 234 57.47 1.06 -26.24
CA GLU A 234 56.80 1.56 -27.44
C GLU A 234 56.88 0.49 -28.53
N VAL A 235 55.88 0.43 -29.41
CA VAL A 235 55.91 -0.36 -30.64
C VAL A 235 55.46 0.52 -31.81
N LYS A 236 56.22 0.48 -32.90
CA LYS A 236 55.91 1.10 -34.18
C LYS A 236 55.78 0.01 -35.24
N TYR A 237 54.98 0.29 -36.27
CA TYR A 237 54.58 -0.70 -37.25
C TYR A 237 54.31 -0.04 -38.59
N TYR A 238 54.87 -0.64 -39.63
CA TYR A 238 54.95 -0.08 -40.96
C TYR A 238 54.58 -1.15 -41.98
N LYS A 239 53.58 -0.89 -42.83
CA LYS A 239 53.32 -1.72 -44.01
C LYS A 239 53.99 -1.09 -45.23
N LEU A 240 54.76 -1.89 -45.95
CA LEU A 240 55.36 -1.54 -47.24
C LEU A 240 54.32 -1.77 -48.34
N LEU A 241 54.05 -0.75 -49.17
CA LEU A 241 52.98 -0.83 -50.17
C LEU A 241 53.43 -1.45 -51.51
N ASN A 242 54.72 -1.41 -51.83
CA ASN A 242 55.23 -1.72 -53.18
C ASN A 242 55.71 -3.17 -53.39
N GLY A 243 55.41 -4.09 -52.46
CA GLY A 243 55.62 -5.55 -52.62
C GLY A 243 57.07 -6.02 -52.80
N LYS A 244 58.05 -5.12 -52.64
CA LYS A 244 59.48 -5.39 -52.64
C LYS A 244 60.12 -4.66 -51.46
N TYR A 245 61.26 -5.19 -51.03
CA TYR A 245 62.06 -4.62 -49.96
C TYR A 245 63.52 -5.05 -50.14
N ASP A 246 64.46 -4.11 -50.15
CA ASP A 246 65.90 -4.35 -50.10
C ASP A 246 66.44 -3.97 -48.72
N PRO A 247 67.15 -4.86 -48.00
CA PRO A 247 67.70 -4.56 -46.68
C PRO A 247 68.79 -3.47 -46.68
N ASN A 248 69.29 -3.03 -47.83
CA ASN A 248 70.35 -2.02 -47.94
C ASN A 248 69.82 -0.61 -48.22
N GLU A 249 68.52 -0.45 -48.52
CA GLU A 249 67.91 0.84 -48.81
C GLU A 249 67.29 1.49 -47.55
N PRO A 250 67.39 2.83 -47.39
CA PRO A 250 66.70 3.56 -46.32
C PRO A 250 65.19 3.34 -46.31
N LEU A 251 64.61 3.25 -45.10
CA LEU A 251 63.15 3.24 -44.91
C LEU A 251 62.43 4.46 -45.48
N GLU A 252 63.16 5.58 -45.59
CA GLU A 252 62.67 6.87 -46.07
C GLU A 252 62.41 6.87 -47.60
N ASP A 253 62.98 5.92 -48.34
CA ASP A 253 62.79 5.76 -49.79
C ASP A 253 61.59 4.86 -50.16
N TYR A 254 60.86 4.34 -49.16
CA TYR A 254 59.73 3.43 -49.36
C TYR A 254 58.36 4.09 -49.11
N ASP A 255 57.37 3.75 -49.93
CA ASP A 255 55.95 4.00 -49.67
C ASP A 255 55.47 3.21 -48.45
N ILE A 256 55.70 3.79 -47.27
CA ILE A 256 55.32 3.26 -45.97
C ILE A 256 53.98 3.88 -45.55
N LYS A 257 52.96 3.03 -45.39
CA LYS A 257 51.77 3.42 -44.64
C LYS A 257 52.07 3.30 -43.15
N ASN A 258 52.27 4.44 -42.47
CA ASN A 258 52.29 4.47 -41.01
C ASN A 258 50.84 4.34 -40.48
N GLU A 259 50.59 3.35 -39.63
CA GLU A 259 49.27 3.12 -39.00
C GLU A 259 49.26 3.48 -37.49
N GLN A 260 50.20 4.32 -37.04
CA GLN A 260 50.34 4.69 -35.62
C GLN A 260 49.20 5.55 -35.04
N ASP A 261 48.39 6.23 -35.86
CA ASP A 261 47.33 7.09 -35.35
C ASP A 261 46.23 6.28 -34.63
N GLU A 262 46.01 6.63 -33.35
CA GLU A 262 45.10 6.05 -32.36
C GLU A 262 45.26 4.56 -31.96
N TYR A 263 45.90 3.67 -32.74
CA TYR A 263 45.70 2.22 -32.57
C TYR A 263 46.96 1.33 -32.46
N SER A 264 47.77 1.52 -31.41
CA SER A 264 48.72 0.47 -30.94
C SER A 264 48.03 -0.87 -30.63
N ILE A 265 46.73 -0.83 -30.31
CA ILE A 265 45.84 -1.98 -30.16
C ILE A 265 45.62 -2.71 -31.50
N LYS A 266 45.45 -2.00 -32.63
CA LYS A 266 45.32 -2.65 -33.96
C LYS A 266 46.65 -3.27 -34.40
N THR A 267 47.78 -2.62 -34.17
CA THR A 267 49.12 -3.19 -34.43
C THR A 267 49.31 -4.55 -33.74
N ASN A 268 49.09 -4.61 -32.42
CA ASN A 268 49.20 -5.87 -31.69
C ASN A 268 48.10 -6.88 -32.06
N LYS A 269 46.94 -6.41 -32.56
CA LYS A 269 45.88 -7.27 -33.10
C LYS A 269 46.33 -7.94 -34.41
N VAL A 270 46.84 -7.19 -35.40
CA VAL A 270 47.30 -7.76 -36.69
C VAL A 270 48.44 -8.77 -36.49
N ILE A 271 49.39 -8.48 -35.59
CA ILE A 271 50.46 -9.43 -35.24
C ILE A 271 49.87 -10.72 -34.62
N LYS A 272 48.90 -10.60 -33.71
CA LYS A 272 48.22 -11.75 -33.09
C LYS A 272 47.27 -12.51 -34.03
N GLU A 273 46.71 -11.86 -35.04
CA GLU A 273 45.89 -12.50 -36.07
C GLU A 273 46.76 -13.29 -37.07
N ALA A 274 47.94 -12.76 -37.44
CA ALA A 274 48.86 -13.45 -38.35
C ALA A 274 49.69 -14.56 -37.67
N ILE A 275 50.19 -14.32 -36.45
CA ILE A 275 51.22 -15.15 -35.77
C ILE A 275 50.67 -15.81 -34.48
N GLY A 276 49.45 -15.48 -34.06
CA GLY A 276 48.79 -16.09 -32.89
C GLY A 276 49.23 -15.50 -31.55
N ASP A 277 48.89 -16.20 -30.46
CA ASP A 277 49.43 -15.92 -29.12
C ASP A 277 50.79 -16.61 -28.88
N GLU A 278 51.54 -16.06 -27.92
CA GLU A 278 52.90 -16.39 -27.50
C GLU A 278 53.16 -17.92 -27.39
N ARG A 279 52.22 -18.68 -26.80
CA ARG A 279 52.40 -20.14 -26.62
C ARG A 279 52.35 -20.91 -27.93
N ASN A 280 51.59 -20.44 -28.92
CA ASN A 280 51.59 -21.06 -30.25
C ASN A 280 52.92 -20.84 -30.95
N PHE A 281 53.46 -19.62 -30.83
CA PHE A 281 54.75 -19.27 -31.40
C PHE A 281 55.86 -20.14 -30.80
N ASP A 282 55.88 -20.30 -29.48
CA ASP A 282 56.83 -21.21 -28.83
C ASP A 282 56.66 -22.66 -29.28
N LEU A 283 55.42 -23.20 -29.31
CA LEU A 283 55.15 -24.56 -29.79
C LEU A 283 55.58 -24.77 -31.26
N ALA A 284 55.50 -23.73 -32.09
CA ALA A 284 55.83 -23.76 -33.51
C ALA A 284 57.32 -23.58 -33.83
N ILE A 285 57.99 -22.62 -33.17
CA ILE A 285 59.35 -22.16 -33.49
C ILE A 285 60.40 -22.68 -32.51
N CYS A 286 60.08 -23.02 -31.27
CA CYS A 286 61.09 -23.40 -30.27
C CYS A 286 60.77 -24.74 -29.63
N ALA A 287 61.55 -25.77 -29.97
CA ALA A 287 61.67 -26.98 -29.17
C ALA A 287 62.94 -26.85 -28.33
N ASN A 288 62.79 -26.73 -27.01
CA ASN A 288 63.89 -26.69 -26.05
C ASN A 288 63.73 -27.76 -24.97
N SER A 289 64.79 -28.04 -24.22
CA SER A 289 64.80 -29.10 -23.19
C SER A 289 63.72 -28.99 -22.10
N ALA A 290 63.13 -27.80 -21.89
CA ALA A 290 62.02 -27.60 -20.95
C ALA A 290 60.64 -27.78 -21.59
N ASN A 291 60.43 -27.29 -22.82
CA ASN A 291 59.11 -27.28 -23.48
C ASN A 291 58.88 -28.44 -24.47
N LEU A 292 59.91 -29.23 -24.79
CA LEU A 292 59.89 -30.28 -25.83
C LEU A 292 58.70 -31.22 -25.65
N PHE A 293 58.48 -31.68 -24.41
CA PHE A 293 57.48 -32.68 -24.04
C PHE A 293 56.10 -32.09 -23.71
N ASP A 294 55.90 -30.76 -23.74
CA ASP A 294 54.62 -30.11 -23.38
C ASP A 294 53.40 -30.76 -24.06
N LEU A 295 53.51 -31.04 -25.36
CA LEU A 295 52.44 -31.69 -26.14
C LEU A 295 52.09 -33.10 -25.62
N ILE A 296 53.09 -33.83 -25.13
CA ILE A 296 52.95 -35.18 -24.59
C ILE A 296 52.34 -35.13 -23.18
N GLU A 297 52.75 -34.15 -22.38
CA GLU A 297 52.45 -34.09 -20.94
C GLU A 297 51.22 -33.20 -20.62
N MET A 298 50.71 -32.43 -21.59
CA MET A 298 49.38 -31.78 -21.56
C MET A 298 48.26 -32.77 -21.19
N GLY A 299 47.28 -32.29 -20.42
CA GLY A 299 46.06 -33.07 -20.14
C GLY A 299 45.15 -33.20 -21.36
N ASP A 300 44.36 -34.28 -21.43
CA ASP A 300 43.40 -34.62 -22.50
C ASP A 300 42.54 -33.46 -23.03
N THR A 301 42.11 -32.55 -22.15
CA THR A 301 41.28 -31.40 -22.52
C THR A 301 42.10 -30.30 -23.21
N GLU A 302 43.37 -30.12 -22.84
CA GLU A 302 44.28 -29.18 -23.49
C GLU A 302 44.79 -29.74 -24.82
N LYS A 303 45.17 -31.03 -24.85
CA LYS A 303 45.44 -31.79 -26.09
C LYS A 303 44.29 -31.65 -27.08
N GLY A 304 43.06 -31.97 -26.65
CA GLY A 304 41.86 -31.86 -27.48
C GLY A 304 41.59 -30.44 -28.00
N ARG A 305 41.74 -29.42 -27.16
CA ARG A 305 41.54 -28.02 -27.57
C ARG A 305 42.61 -27.52 -28.54
N LEU A 306 43.87 -27.91 -28.35
CA LEU A 306 44.96 -27.59 -29.27
C LEU A 306 44.77 -28.29 -30.63
N PHE A 307 44.24 -29.50 -30.62
CA PHE A 307 43.84 -30.23 -31.83
C PHE A 307 42.68 -29.58 -32.58
N ASN A 308 41.61 -29.23 -31.85
CA ASN A 308 40.47 -28.52 -32.42
C ASN A 308 40.88 -27.15 -32.99
N LYS A 309 41.88 -26.50 -32.39
CA LYS A 309 42.56 -25.34 -32.96
C LYS A 309 43.27 -25.71 -34.27
N TRP A 310 44.23 -26.63 -34.28
CA TRP A 310 45.00 -26.98 -35.49
C TRP A 310 44.16 -27.43 -36.69
N ILE A 311 43.03 -28.12 -36.45
CA ILE A 311 42.11 -28.59 -37.50
C ILE A 311 41.12 -27.50 -37.96
N GLY A 312 40.97 -26.39 -37.22
CA GLY A 312 40.03 -25.32 -37.56
C GLY A 312 38.59 -25.54 -37.08
N LEU A 313 38.39 -26.37 -36.05
CA LEU A 313 37.08 -26.65 -35.43
C LEU A 313 36.60 -25.55 -34.46
N LEU A 314 37.39 -24.49 -34.24
CA LEU A 314 37.05 -23.40 -33.31
C LEU A 314 35.68 -22.74 -33.59
N PRO A 315 35.25 -22.49 -34.85
CA PRO A 315 33.90 -21.96 -35.10
C PRO A 315 32.80 -22.92 -34.64
N ILE A 316 33.04 -24.23 -34.65
CA ILE A 316 32.06 -25.24 -34.19
C ILE A 316 32.04 -25.30 -32.65
N GLU A 317 33.19 -25.14 -31.97
CA GLU A 317 33.21 -24.95 -30.50
C GLU A 317 32.47 -23.67 -30.08
N GLU A 318 32.59 -22.58 -30.85
CA GLU A 318 31.86 -21.35 -30.59
C GLU A 318 30.36 -21.48 -30.89
N LYS A 319 29.97 -22.17 -31.98
CA LYS A 319 28.58 -22.55 -32.25
C LYS A 319 27.97 -23.31 -31.08
N ASP A 320 28.64 -24.34 -30.57
CA ASP A 320 28.15 -25.14 -29.43
C ASP A 320 27.88 -24.26 -28.20
N LYS A 321 28.84 -23.40 -27.85
CA LYS A 321 28.71 -22.47 -26.73
C LYS A 321 27.55 -21.49 -26.91
N LEU A 322 27.48 -20.81 -28.05
CA LEU A 322 26.45 -19.80 -28.35
C LEU A 322 25.04 -20.43 -28.45
N ALA A 323 24.95 -21.63 -29.02
CA ALA A 323 23.72 -22.38 -29.13
C ALA A 323 23.22 -22.87 -27.77
N ARG A 324 24.10 -23.47 -26.94
CA ARG A 324 23.76 -23.88 -25.57
C ARG A 324 23.34 -22.68 -24.73
N GLU A 325 24.00 -21.54 -24.87
CA GLU A 325 23.62 -20.31 -24.18
C GLU A 325 22.26 -19.79 -24.62
N LYS A 326 22.02 -19.65 -25.94
CA LYS A 326 20.73 -19.17 -26.47
C LYS A 326 19.58 -20.11 -26.11
N TYR A 327 19.76 -21.42 -26.29
CA TYR A 327 18.73 -22.40 -25.98
C TYR A 327 18.32 -22.33 -24.51
N ASN A 328 19.28 -22.36 -23.58
CA ASN A 328 18.98 -22.38 -22.14
C ASN A 328 18.50 -21.02 -21.60
N LYS A 329 18.94 -19.88 -22.16
CA LYS A 329 18.59 -18.53 -21.66
C LYS A 329 17.39 -17.88 -22.36
N GLN A 330 17.09 -18.22 -23.61
CA GLN A 330 16.06 -17.56 -24.41
C GLN A 330 14.95 -18.50 -24.87
N ILE A 331 15.31 -19.64 -25.47
CA ILE A 331 14.34 -20.55 -26.09
C ILE A 331 13.58 -21.34 -25.01
N LEU A 332 14.29 -22.18 -24.25
CA LEU A 332 13.70 -23.05 -23.23
C LEU A 332 12.93 -22.29 -22.13
N PRO A 333 13.29 -21.05 -21.71
CA PRO A 333 12.46 -20.26 -20.79
C PRO A 333 11.18 -19.66 -21.39
N SER A 334 11.07 -19.58 -22.72
CA SER A 334 9.87 -19.01 -23.40
C SER A 334 8.72 -20.00 -23.55
N PHE A 335 8.99 -21.28 -23.29
CA PHE A 335 8.08 -22.40 -23.52
C PHE A 335 6.96 -22.51 -22.47
N VAL A 336 5.71 -22.51 -22.94
CA VAL A 336 4.47 -22.70 -22.17
C VAL A 336 4.37 -24.12 -21.60
N SER A 337 4.96 -25.09 -22.30
CA SER A 337 5.13 -26.49 -21.86
C SER A 337 5.90 -26.67 -20.54
N ARG A 338 6.61 -25.62 -20.05
CA ARG A 338 7.22 -25.62 -18.71
C ARG A 338 6.29 -25.22 -17.57
N ILE A 339 5.14 -24.65 -17.89
CA ILE A 339 4.14 -24.16 -16.92
C ILE A 339 2.91 -25.06 -16.94
N TYR A 340 2.53 -25.58 -18.12
CA TYR A 340 1.35 -26.42 -18.31
C TYR A 340 1.72 -27.75 -18.98
N ASN A 341 1.12 -28.84 -18.49
CA ASN A 341 1.26 -30.18 -19.05
C ASN A 341 0.03 -30.50 -19.94
N ARG A 342 0.26 -31.13 -21.10
CA ARG A 342 -0.79 -31.46 -22.10
C ARG A 342 -1.85 -32.42 -21.57
N GLU A 343 -1.47 -33.42 -20.78
CA GLU A 343 -2.40 -34.38 -20.17
C GLU A 343 -3.25 -33.71 -19.10
N THR A 344 -2.66 -32.84 -18.27
CA THR A 344 -3.41 -32.03 -17.28
C THR A 344 -4.37 -31.05 -17.95
N LEU A 345 -3.96 -30.37 -19.02
CA LEU A 345 -4.84 -29.48 -19.80
C LEU A 345 -6.02 -30.25 -20.43
N ASN A 346 -5.80 -31.49 -20.90
CA ASN A 346 -6.87 -32.36 -21.39
C ASN A 346 -7.83 -32.77 -20.26
N GLN A 347 -7.31 -33.17 -19.10
CA GLN A 347 -8.12 -33.53 -17.91
C GLN A 347 -8.99 -32.36 -17.46
N GLU A 348 -8.43 -31.14 -17.39
CA GLU A 348 -9.20 -29.93 -17.08
C GLU A 348 -10.28 -29.66 -18.14
N ILE A 349 -10.00 -29.88 -19.44
CA ILE A 349 -11.00 -29.77 -20.51
C ILE A 349 -12.14 -30.77 -20.32
N ASP A 350 -11.83 -32.03 -20.01
CA ASP A 350 -12.84 -33.08 -19.78
C ASP A 350 -13.71 -32.77 -18.55
N GLU A 351 -13.12 -32.23 -17.48
CA GLU A 351 -13.85 -31.73 -16.31
C GLU A 351 -14.81 -30.57 -16.67
N TYR A 352 -14.37 -29.58 -17.45
CA TYR A 352 -15.25 -28.50 -17.92
C TYR A 352 -16.35 -29.02 -18.86
N GLN A 353 -16.06 -29.97 -19.75
CA GLN A 353 -17.08 -30.61 -20.59
C GLN A 353 -18.13 -31.35 -19.74
N LYS A 354 -17.70 -32.07 -18.69
CA LYS A 354 -18.59 -32.73 -17.73
C LYS A 354 -19.46 -31.71 -16.99
N LEU A 355 -18.87 -30.64 -16.44
CA LEU A 355 -19.61 -29.55 -15.79
C LEU A 355 -20.62 -28.86 -16.73
N ILE A 356 -20.28 -28.66 -18.00
CA ILE A 356 -21.21 -28.15 -19.02
C ILE A 356 -22.38 -29.14 -19.23
N SER A 357 -22.12 -30.45 -19.28
CA SER A 357 -23.18 -31.46 -19.45
C SER A 357 -24.13 -31.53 -18.25
N GLU A 358 -23.60 -31.52 -17.03
CA GLU A 358 -24.39 -31.46 -15.78
C GLU A 358 -25.20 -30.16 -15.69
N THR A 359 -24.59 -29.02 -16.06
CA THR A 359 -25.28 -27.72 -16.08
C THR A 359 -26.40 -27.68 -17.12
N LYS A 360 -26.24 -28.33 -18.28
CA LYS A 360 -27.31 -28.47 -19.29
C LYS A 360 -28.48 -29.32 -18.78
N VAL A 361 -28.22 -30.41 -18.06
CA VAL A 361 -29.28 -31.22 -17.42
C VAL A 361 -30.03 -30.39 -16.36
N ASN A 362 -29.31 -29.59 -15.57
CA ASN A 362 -29.92 -28.68 -14.61
C ASN A 362 -30.78 -27.59 -15.28
N ILE A 363 -30.37 -27.05 -16.43
CA ILE A 363 -31.20 -26.13 -17.22
C ILE A 363 -32.49 -26.81 -17.68
N LEU A 364 -32.42 -28.00 -18.29
CA LEU A 364 -33.60 -28.75 -18.76
C LEU A 364 -34.59 -29.08 -17.63
N SER A 365 -34.08 -29.43 -16.44
CA SER A 365 -34.90 -29.63 -15.23
C SER A 365 -35.62 -28.34 -14.81
N ASN A 366 -34.88 -27.23 -14.72
CA ASN A 366 -35.44 -25.92 -14.39
C ASN A 366 -36.44 -25.41 -15.44
N GLU A 367 -36.23 -25.68 -16.73
CA GLU A 367 -37.19 -25.37 -17.80
C GLU A 367 -38.50 -26.17 -17.68
N SER A 368 -38.45 -27.38 -17.11
CA SER A 368 -39.66 -28.16 -16.80
C SER A 368 -40.44 -27.53 -15.63
N LEU A 369 -39.73 -27.16 -14.55
CA LEU A 369 -40.31 -26.47 -13.40
C LEU A 369 -40.89 -25.09 -13.77
N LEU A 370 -40.25 -24.39 -14.70
CA LEU A 370 -40.73 -23.12 -15.25
C LEU A 370 -42.12 -23.29 -15.88
N LYS A 371 -42.27 -24.30 -16.76
CA LYS A 371 -43.55 -24.61 -17.45
C LYS A 371 -44.63 -25.06 -16.47
N GLU A 372 -44.27 -25.79 -15.42
CA GLU A 372 -45.20 -26.19 -14.36
C GLU A 372 -45.71 -24.97 -13.56
N SER A 373 -44.83 -24.04 -13.19
CA SER A 373 -45.20 -22.79 -12.51
C SER A 373 -46.03 -21.88 -13.41
N GLU A 374 -45.70 -21.77 -14.71
CA GLU A 374 -46.53 -21.07 -15.70
C GLU A 374 -47.94 -21.65 -15.81
N ALA A 375 -48.09 -22.98 -15.81
CA ALA A 375 -49.40 -23.63 -15.82
C ALA A 375 -50.21 -23.30 -14.56
N LYS A 376 -49.59 -23.34 -13.36
CA LYS A 376 -50.24 -22.98 -12.09
C LYS A 376 -50.68 -21.52 -12.04
N ILE A 377 -49.86 -20.60 -12.57
CA ILE A 377 -50.23 -19.17 -12.67
C ILE A 377 -51.49 -19.01 -13.53
N VAL A 378 -51.56 -19.68 -14.68
CA VAL A 378 -52.73 -19.65 -15.58
C VAL A 378 -53.96 -20.33 -14.96
N GLU A 379 -53.78 -21.36 -14.14
CA GLU A 379 -54.86 -22.02 -13.39
C GLU A 379 -55.43 -21.09 -12.30
N PHE A 380 -54.58 -20.51 -11.47
CA PHE A 380 -54.98 -19.56 -10.43
C PHE A 380 -55.57 -18.26 -11.00
N GLU A 381 -55.10 -17.79 -12.16
CA GLU A 381 -55.70 -16.63 -12.84
C GLU A 381 -57.14 -16.93 -13.31
N LYS A 382 -57.41 -18.13 -13.83
CA LYS A 382 -58.77 -18.58 -14.15
C LYS A 382 -59.64 -18.76 -12.90
N GLU A 383 -59.10 -19.34 -11.82
CA GLU A 383 -59.80 -19.47 -10.53
C GLU A 383 -60.24 -18.08 -10.03
N LYS A 384 -59.35 -17.10 -10.10
CA LYS A 384 -59.62 -15.69 -9.77
C LYS A 384 -60.67 -15.05 -10.68
N GLU A 385 -60.62 -15.24 -12.00
CA GLU A 385 -61.63 -14.73 -12.92
C GLU A 385 -63.03 -15.30 -12.62
N VAL A 386 -63.12 -16.59 -12.30
CA VAL A 386 -64.37 -17.23 -11.87
C VAL A 386 -64.88 -16.59 -10.58
N LEU A 387 -64.04 -16.40 -9.55
CA LEU A 387 -64.48 -15.73 -8.32
C LEU A 387 -64.90 -14.27 -8.54
N LEU A 388 -64.20 -13.53 -9.39
CA LEU A 388 -64.57 -12.16 -9.77
C LEU A 388 -65.92 -12.11 -10.48
N SER A 389 -66.20 -13.04 -11.39
CA SER A 389 -67.49 -13.13 -12.10
C SER A 389 -68.68 -13.43 -11.19
N ASN A 390 -68.43 -14.04 -10.02
CA ASN A 390 -69.46 -14.31 -9.01
C ASN A 390 -69.73 -13.13 -8.07
N LYS A 391 -68.90 -12.07 -8.10
CA LYS A 391 -69.06 -10.89 -7.24
C LYS A 391 -70.25 -10.05 -7.68
N LYS A 392 -71.16 -9.75 -6.75
CA LYS A 392 -72.35 -8.92 -7.05
C LYS A 392 -72.07 -7.45 -6.77
N ASN A 393 -72.62 -6.57 -7.60
CA ASN A 393 -72.42 -5.12 -7.51
C ASN A 393 -73.23 -4.53 -6.33
N ILE A 394 -72.59 -3.72 -5.49
CA ILE A 394 -73.15 -3.12 -4.27
C ILE A 394 -72.66 -1.68 -4.16
N ASP A 395 -73.49 -0.78 -3.62
CA ASP A 395 -73.17 0.64 -3.44
C ASP A 395 -71.96 0.85 -2.51
N GLU A 396 -70.99 1.68 -2.94
CA GLU A 396 -69.78 1.98 -2.16
C GLU A 396 -70.05 2.61 -0.79
N THR A 397 -71.20 3.29 -0.61
CA THR A 397 -71.56 3.95 0.65
C THR A 397 -71.84 2.95 1.76
N LEU A 398 -72.39 1.78 1.43
CA LEU A 398 -72.68 0.71 2.40
C LEU A 398 -71.40 -0.01 2.89
N LEU A 399 -70.34 -0.04 2.09
CA LEU A 399 -69.09 -0.74 2.41
C LEU A 399 -68.21 0.00 3.44
N LYS A 400 -68.56 1.25 3.79
CA LYS A 400 -67.78 2.12 4.70
C LYS A 400 -68.46 2.36 6.06
N LEU A 401 -69.58 1.68 6.34
CA LEU A 401 -70.37 1.84 7.57
C LEU A 401 -69.84 0.94 8.71
N ASP A 402 -69.35 1.54 9.79
CA ASP A 402 -69.08 0.84 11.05
C ASP A 402 -70.37 0.67 11.87
N ILE A 403 -70.93 -0.53 11.80
CA ILE A 403 -72.14 -0.99 12.50
C ILE A 403 -72.04 -0.75 14.02
N ILE A 404 -70.86 -0.89 14.63
CA ILE A 404 -70.69 -0.75 16.09
C ILE A 404 -70.74 0.73 16.48
N THR A 405 -70.12 1.60 15.69
CA THR A 405 -70.15 3.05 15.91
C THR A 405 -71.54 3.64 15.63
N GLU A 406 -72.23 3.23 14.56
CA GLU A 406 -73.58 3.73 14.27
C GLU A 406 -74.64 3.24 15.28
N ASN A 407 -74.55 2.00 15.77
CA ASN A 407 -75.46 1.54 16.83
C ASN A 407 -75.26 2.31 18.15
N LYS A 408 -74.02 2.65 18.52
CA LYS A 408 -73.74 3.50 19.69
C LYS A 408 -74.28 4.92 19.53
N LYS A 409 -74.19 5.51 18.33
CA LYS A 409 -74.84 6.80 18.02
C LYS A 409 -76.37 6.70 18.16
N LEU A 410 -76.98 5.65 17.63
CA LEU A 410 -78.42 5.42 17.72
C LEU A 410 -78.89 5.28 19.19
N GLU A 411 -78.12 4.60 20.04
CA GLU A 411 -78.39 4.46 21.48
C GLU A 411 -78.28 5.81 22.21
N ASN A 412 -77.24 6.60 21.95
CA ASN A 412 -77.09 7.94 22.52
C ASN A 412 -78.24 8.88 22.10
N ILE A 413 -78.62 8.88 20.83
CA ILE A 413 -79.75 9.69 20.32
C ILE A 413 -81.08 9.30 20.99
N LYS A 414 -81.31 8.02 21.27
CA LYS A 414 -82.48 7.55 22.04
C LYS A 414 -82.46 8.09 23.48
N ASN A 415 -81.32 8.02 24.15
CA ASN A 415 -81.16 8.47 25.54
C ASN A 415 -81.26 10.00 25.69
N GLU A 416 -80.74 10.77 24.73
CA GLU A 416 -80.94 12.23 24.71
C GLU A 416 -82.41 12.58 24.42
N GLY A 417 -83.04 11.87 23.47
CA GLY A 417 -84.45 12.06 23.12
C GLY A 417 -85.41 11.77 24.27
N THR A 418 -85.19 10.72 25.08
CA THR A 418 -86.00 10.45 26.27
C THR A 418 -85.82 11.51 27.35
N ASN A 419 -84.59 11.96 27.60
CA ASN A 419 -84.29 13.02 28.56
C ASN A 419 -84.94 14.36 28.17
N LYS A 420 -84.82 14.78 26.91
CA LYS A 420 -85.50 15.99 26.38
C LYS A 420 -87.03 15.89 26.50
N ARG A 421 -87.60 14.71 26.23
CA ARG A 421 -89.05 14.48 26.32
C ARG A 421 -89.56 14.51 27.77
N ALA A 422 -88.76 14.08 28.74
CA ALA A 422 -89.06 14.23 30.16
C ALA A 422 -89.06 15.71 30.60
N GLN A 423 -88.06 16.49 30.17
CA GLN A 423 -87.99 17.94 30.43
C GLN A 423 -89.21 18.69 29.87
N LEU A 424 -89.61 18.37 28.63
CA LEU A 424 -90.78 18.96 27.96
C LEU A 424 -92.09 18.73 28.75
N ASN A 425 -92.29 17.52 29.28
CA ASN A 425 -93.47 17.20 30.09
C ASN A 425 -93.53 18.02 31.39
N ILE A 426 -92.39 18.24 32.05
CA ILE A 426 -92.30 19.03 33.29
C ILE A 426 -92.66 20.51 33.02
N LEU A 427 -92.08 21.09 31.96
CA LEU A 427 -92.36 22.47 31.56
C LEU A 427 -93.84 22.70 31.23
N ASN A 428 -94.46 21.80 30.46
CA ASN A 428 -95.90 21.88 30.16
C ASN A 428 -96.76 21.90 31.44
N SER A 429 -96.44 21.06 32.44
CA SER A 429 -97.20 20.99 33.71
C SER A 429 -97.05 22.26 34.56
N ASN A 430 -95.92 22.96 34.49
CA ASN A 430 -95.77 24.29 35.10
C ASN A 430 -96.64 25.34 34.41
N ILE A 431 -96.66 25.33 33.06
CA ILE A 431 -97.43 26.30 32.28
C ILE A 431 -98.92 26.16 32.58
N GLU A 432 -99.47 24.94 32.58
CA GLU A 432 -100.90 24.71 32.90
C GLU A 432 -101.31 25.26 34.27
N LYS A 433 -100.42 25.20 35.27
CA LYS A 433 -100.70 25.72 36.62
C LYS A 433 -100.76 27.24 36.69
N TYR A 434 -99.88 27.95 36.00
CA TYR A 434 -99.68 29.41 36.22
C TYR A 434 -100.18 30.31 35.09
N LYS A 435 -100.60 29.76 33.94
CA LYS A 435 -101.06 30.49 32.74
C LYS A 435 -102.29 31.39 32.94
N HIS A 436 -102.97 31.32 34.09
CA HIS A 436 -104.14 32.14 34.40
C HIS A 436 -103.83 33.43 35.17
N LEU A 437 -102.59 33.60 35.66
CA LEU A 437 -102.13 34.79 36.37
C LEU A 437 -101.93 35.98 35.41
N LYS A 438 -101.77 37.20 35.96
CA LYS A 438 -101.60 38.46 35.22
C LYS A 438 -100.55 39.35 35.89
N ASP A 439 -100.05 40.34 35.16
CA ASP A 439 -99.14 41.34 35.71
C ASP A 439 -99.87 42.31 36.67
N ASN A 440 -99.43 42.31 37.93
CA ASN A 440 -99.93 43.13 39.03
C ASN A 440 -98.98 44.30 39.40
N SER A 441 -97.89 44.51 38.66
CA SER A 441 -96.76 45.36 39.09
C SER A 441 -97.12 46.82 39.37
N ASP A 442 -98.05 47.43 38.63
CA ASP A 442 -98.48 48.81 38.87
C ASP A 442 -99.47 48.94 40.05
N VAL A 443 -100.18 47.86 40.41
CA VAL A 443 -101.04 47.82 41.60
C VAL A 443 -100.19 47.79 42.87
N ILE A 444 -99.12 46.99 42.86
CA ILE A 444 -98.17 46.84 43.98
C ILE A 444 -97.49 48.18 44.32
N LYS A 445 -97.08 48.97 43.31
CA LYS A 445 -96.49 50.31 43.52
C LYS A 445 -97.45 51.23 44.30
N LYS A 446 -98.70 51.31 43.85
CA LYS A 446 -99.70 52.25 44.38
C LYS A 446 -100.08 51.96 45.84
N GLU A 447 -100.14 50.69 46.23
CA GLU A 447 -100.42 50.33 47.62
C GLU A 447 -99.22 50.54 48.55
N ASN A 448 -97.98 50.43 48.04
CA ASN A 448 -96.77 50.80 48.78
C ASN A 448 -96.69 52.32 49.06
N GLU A 449 -97.11 53.17 48.11
CA GLU A 449 -97.24 54.62 48.32
C GLU A 449 -98.25 54.94 49.45
N ASN A 450 -99.41 54.27 49.42
CA ASN A 450 -100.42 54.36 50.48
C ASN A 450 -99.84 53.96 51.86
N LEU A 451 -99.10 52.84 51.93
CA LEU A 451 -98.48 52.33 53.16
C LEU A 451 -97.56 53.36 53.82
N LEU A 452 -96.71 54.00 53.01
CA LEU A 452 -95.76 55.01 53.47
C LEU A 452 -96.48 56.22 54.10
N SER A 453 -97.60 56.65 53.49
CA SER A 453 -98.38 57.81 53.96
C SER A 453 -99.00 57.63 55.34
N ILE A 454 -99.39 56.40 55.70
CA ILE A 454 -99.96 56.08 57.02
C ILE A 454 -98.84 56.01 58.07
N HIS A 455 -97.67 55.48 57.70
CA HIS A 455 -96.54 55.31 58.61
C HIS A 455 -95.99 56.64 59.13
N ILE A 456 -95.94 57.68 58.28
CA ILE A 456 -95.51 59.03 58.65
C ILE A 456 -96.42 59.61 59.76
N LYS A 457 -97.74 59.54 59.58
CA LYS A 457 -98.72 60.08 60.54
C LYS A 457 -98.63 59.45 61.94
N ILE A 458 -98.33 58.15 62.01
CA ILE A 458 -98.12 57.42 63.29
C ILE A 458 -96.87 57.95 64.02
N SER A 459 -95.83 58.36 63.28
CA SER A 459 -94.62 58.97 63.83
C SER A 459 -94.90 60.35 64.42
N ASP A 460 -95.61 61.20 63.68
CA ASP A 460 -95.96 62.56 64.12
C ASP A 460 -96.78 62.57 65.42
N LEU A 461 -97.76 61.67 65.56
CA LEU A 461 -98.54 61.50 66.79
C LEU A 461 -97.67 61.05 67.97
N ALA A 462 -96.72 60.12 67.74
CA ALA A 462 -95.80 59.68 68.79
C ALA A 462 -94.91 60.81 69.32
N ASN A 463 -94.41 61.68 68.43
CA ASN A 463 -93.59 62.82 68.78
C ASN A 463 -94.36 63.87 69.60
N LYS A 464 -95.63 64.14 69.25
CA LYS A 464 -96.51 65.05 70.01
C LYS A 464 -96.70 64.60 71.45
N ILE A 465 -97.01 63.31 71.68
CA ILE A 465 -97.22 62.74 73.02
C ILE A 465 -95.97 62.91 73.89
N ASN A 466 -94.79 62.54 73.35
CA ASN A 466 -93.52 62.64 74.09
C ASN A 466 -93.17 64.08 74.48
N ASN A 467 -93.48 65.06 73.63
CA ASN A 467 -93.22 66.47 73.92
C ASN A 467 -94.08 66.98 75.10
N ILE A 468 -95.37 66.61 75.16
CA ILE A 468 -96.28 67.03 76.24
C ILE A 468 -95.81 66.49 77.60
N ILE A 469 -95.49 65.19 77.67
CA ILE A 469 -94.96 64.53 78.88
C ILE A 469 -93.66 65.20 79.34
N THR A 470 -92.77 65.53 78.39
CA THR A 470 -91.50 66.19 78.69
C THR A 470 -91.71 67.61 79.23
N GLU A 471 -92.68 68.36 78.70
CA GLU A 471 -92.99 69.73 79.14
C GLU A 471 -93.54 69.75 80.58
N TYR A 472 -94.54 68.92 80.88
CA TYR A 472 -95.17 68.89 82.20
C TYR A 472 -94.24 68.31 83.28
N SER A 473 -93.47 67.26 82.97
CA SER A 473 -92.41 66.76 83.86
C SER A 473 -91.38 67.84 84.21
N ASN A 474 -91.03 68.73 83.27
CA ASN A 474 -90.11 69.84 83.52
C ASN A 474 -90.74 70.96 84.36
N LYS A 475 -92.04 71.27 84.18
CA LYS A 475 -92.78 72.20 85.07
C LYS A 475 -92.76 71.70 86.53
N SER A 476 -93.09 70.43 86.76
CA SER A 476 -93.11 69.80 88.09
C SER A 476 -91.72 69.77 88.76
N LYS A 477 -90.65 69.48 87.99
CA LYS A 477 -89.26 69.57 88.47
C LYS A 477 -88.83 70.99 88.84
N ASN A 478 -89.18 71.99 88.02
CA ASN A 478 -88.82 73.38 88.28
C ASN A 478 -89.46 73.90 89.58
N ILE A 479 -90.73 73.59 89.84
CA ILE A 479 -91.41 73.98 91.08
C ILE A 479 -90.77 73.31 92.31
N ASN A 480 -90.44 72.02 92.22
CA ASN A 480 -89.69 71.34 93.29
C ASN A 480 -88.34 72.04 93.56
N ASN A 481 -87.56 72.32 92.53
CA ASN A 481 -86.26 72.97 92.66
C ASN A 481 -86.37 74.40 93.20
N GLU A 482 -87.40 75.17 92.82
CA GLU A 482 -87.62 76.53 93.31
C GLU A 482 -87.89 76.55 94.82
N TYR A 483 -88.77 75.68 95.31
CA TYR A 483 -89.10 75.60 96.74
C TYR A 483 -87.94 75.00 97.56
N ILE A 484 -87.21 74.01 97.03
CA ILE A 484 -85.96 73.52 97.64
C ILE A 484 -84.92 74.66 97.74
N ASN A 485 -84.81 75.51 96.72
CA ASN A 485 -83.91 76.66 96.75
C ASN A 485 -84.38 77.76 97.72
N LYS A 486 -85.68 78.01 97.86
CA LYS A 486 -86.24 78.92 98.89
C LYS A 486 -85.88 78.46 100.32
N ILE A 487 -86.00 77.17 100.58
CA ILE A 487 -85.63 76.55 101.87
C ILE A 487 -84.11 76.63 102.09
N ASN A 488 -83.29 76.20 101.11
CA ASN A 488 -81.83 76.23 101.20
C ASN A 488 -81.24 77.65 101.30
N ASN A 489 -81.82 78.64 100.63
CA ASN A 489 -81.43 80.05 100.77
C ASN A 489 -81.73 80.55 102.18
N SER A 490 -82.90 80.23 102.74
CA SER A 490 -83.25 80.58 104.12
C SER A 490 -82.27 79.94 105.13
N LYS A 491 -81.87 78.68 104.89
CA LYS A 491 -80.85 77.97 105.70
C LYS A 491 -79.46 78.59 105.56
N THR A 492 -79.12 79.08 104.37
CA THR A 492 -77.84 79.73 104.07
C THR A 492 -77.79 81.14 104.65
N GLU A 493 -78.88 81.90 104.63
CA GLU A 493 -78.99 83.17 105.37
C GLU A 493 -78.78 82.99 106.87
N LEU A 494 -79.42 81.99 107.48
CA LEU A 494 -79.26 81.65 108.89
C LEU A 494 -77.79 81.34 109.22
N ASN A 495 -77.21 80.38 108.50
CA ASN A 495 -75.81 79.99 108.68
C ASN A 495 -74.85 81.15 108.42
N ASN A 496 -75.12 82.02 107.43
CA ASN A 496 -74.29 83.19 107.15
C ASN A 496 -74.39 84.24 108.24
N LYS A 497 -75.59 84.52 108.78
CA LYS A 497 -75.77 85.45 109.92
C LYS A 497 -75.05 84.92 111.16
N ILE A 498 -75.16 83.62 111.47
CA ILE A 498 -74.45 83.00 112.60
C ILE A 498 -72.93 82.99 112.36
N ASN A 499 -72.45 82.68 111.16
CA ASN A 499 -71.02 82.67 110.83
C ASN A 499 -70.41 84.07 110.76
N LEU A 500 -71.12 85.09 110.28
CA LEU A 500 -70.71 86.49 110.37
C LEU A 500 -70.57 86.88 111.84
N LEU A 501 -71.61 86.64 112.64
CA LEU A 501 -71.57 86.91 114.08
C LEU A 501 -70.43 86.16 114.78
N LYS A 502 -70.09 84.94 114.36
CA LYS A 502 -68.93 84.21 114.90
C LYS A 502 -67.62 84.84 114.46
N LYS A 503 -67.50 85.21 113.18
CA LYS A 503 -66.29 85.70 112.54
C LYS A 503 -65.93 87.12 112.97
N ASP A 504 -66.91 88.00 113.16
CA ASP A 504 -66.69 89.37 113.64
C ASP A 504 -66.08 89.35 115.05
N TYR A 505 -66.63 88.51 115.93
CA TYR A 505 -66.10 88.29 117.27
C TYR A 505 -64.78 87.50 117.25
N GLU A 506 -64.58 86.53 116.36
CA GLU A 506 -63.29 85.81 116.19
C GLU A 506 -62.16 86.69 115.63
N ILE A 507 -62.45 87.66 114.74
CA ILE A 507 -61.46 88.62 114.23
C ILE A 507 -61.05 89.58 115.36
N LEU A 508 -62.03 90.17 116.06
CA LEU A 508 -61.76 91.02 117.23
C LEU A 508 -60.97 90.29 118.32
N VAL A 509 -61.12 88.96 118.45
CA VAL A 509 -60.27 88.15 119.32
C VAL A 509 -58.87 87.89 118.72
N ASN A 510 -58.79 87.49 117.45
CA ASN A 510 -57.54 87.00 116.87
C ASN A 510 -56.58 88.13 116.45
N GLU A 511 -57.05 89.30 116.00
CA GLU A 511 -56.17 90.45 115.76
C GLU A 511 -55.42 90.85 117.04
N ASN A 512 -56.13 90.84 118.17
CA ASN A 512 -55.55 91.13 119.48
C ASN A 512 -54.56 90.03 119.91
N LYS A 513 -54.74 88.76 119.51
CA LYS A 513 -53.75 87.68 119.73
C LYS A 513 -52.54 87.75 118.79
N SER A 514 -52.72 88.13 117.52
CA SER A 514 -51.65 88.12 116.52
C SER A 514 -50.68 89.28 116.67
N LYS A 515 -51.16 90.47 117.05
CA LYS A 515 -50.28 91.59 117.42
C LYS A 515 -49.39 91.23 118.61
N LEU A 516 -49.96 90.56 119.62
CA LEU A 516 -49.25 89.99 120.77
C LEU A 516 -48.04 89.14 120.32
N THR A 517 -48.29 88.09 119.53
CA THR A 517 -47.29 87.07 119.18
C THR A 517 -46.25 87.53 118.16
N LEU A 518 -46.54 88.56 117.36
CA LEU A 518 -45.58 89.09 116.39
C LEU A 518 -44.65 90.13 117.04
N LEU A 519 -45.16 90.97 117.95
CA LEU A 519 -44.32 91.85 118.78
C LEU A 519 -43.40 91.05 119.71
N GLU A 520 -43.88 89.93 120.26
CA GLU A 520 -43.05 88.95 120.98
C GLU A 520 -41.90 88.42 120.09
N LYS A 521 -42.19 87.96 118.87
CA LYS A 521 -41.19 87.32 117.99
C LYS A 521 -40.28 88.24 117.18
N GLU A 522 -40.71 89.43 116.76
CA GLU A 522 -39.81 90.37 116.07
C GLU A 522 -38.72 90.88 117.04
N ASN A 523 -39.04 90.99 118.33
CA ASN A 523 -38.07 91.24 119.39
C ASN A 523 -37.00 90.14 119.45
N GLU A 524 -37.37 88.86 119.41
CA GLU A 524 -36.41 87.75 119.35
C GLU A 524 -35.57 87.79 118.06
N GLY A 525 -36.19 88.09 116.92
CA GLY A 525 -35.57 87.98 115.59
C GLY A 525 -34.58 89.09 115.23
N LEU A 526 -34.90 90.36 115.53
CA LEU A 526 -34.02 91.49 115.18
C LEU A 526 -32.70 91.49 115.97
N ILE A 527 -32.65 90.79 117.10
CA ILE A 527 -31.44 90.56 117.91
C ILE A 527 -30.41 89.67 117.17
N ALA A 528 -30.82 88.88 116.19
CA ALA A 528 -30.02 87.75 115.69
C ALA A 528 -29.21 87.98 114.39
N LEU A 529 -29.78 88.63 113.37
CA LEU A 529 -29.33 88.38 111.98
C LEU A 529 -28.10 89.19 111.51
N GLY A 530 -28.02 90.47 111.84
CA GLY A 530 -26.83 91.30 111.67
C GLY A 530 -26.39 91.63 110.24
N ASP A 531 -25.39 92.50 110.18
CA ASP A 531 -24.95 93.18 108.97
C ASP A 531 -23.88 92.37 108.24
N SER A 532 -24.28 91.64 107.22
CA SER A 532 -23.36 90.67 106.62
C SER A 532 -23.97 89.29 106.33
N CYS A 533 -24.89 89.12 105.36
CA CYS A 533 -24.98 87.80 104.66
C CYS A 533 -23.56 87.39 104.20
N PRO A 534 -23.35 86.15 103.77
CA PRO A 534 -22.42 85.88 102.67
C PRO A 534 -23.06 86.32 101.34
N VAL A 535 -23.58 87.55 101.22
CA VAL A 535 -22.76 88.71 100.96
C VAL A 535 -22.21 88.61 99.53
N CYS A 536 -22.97 88.19 98.51
CA CYS A 536 -24.37 88.51 98.20
C CYS A 536 -24.63 90.06 98.03
N GLY A 537 -23.60 90.93 98.21
CA GLY A 537 -23.69 92.41 98.36
C GLY A 537 -23.59 93.04 99.79
N ALA A 538 -24.73 93.30 100.43
CA ALA A 538 -24.99 94.30 101.49
C ALA A 538 -24.87 93.94 103.01
N LYS A 539 -24.47 94.95 103.79
CA LYS A 539 -24.62 95.03 105.26
C LYS A 539 -25.99 95.61 105.67
N TYR A 540 -26.59 95.11 106.76
CA TYR A 540 -27.94 95.41 107.29
C TYR A 540 -28.01 95.37 108.84
N ASP A 541 -28.36 96.47 109.50
CA ASP A 541 -28.42 96.64 110.98
C ASP A 541 -29.83 97.09 111.45
N ASN A 542 -30.21 96.84 112.72
CA ASN A 542 -31.60 96.60 113.15
C ASN A 542 -32.13 97.44 114.34
N LYS A 543 -31.25 98.05 115.15
CA LYS A 543 -31.34 97.82 116.62
C LYS A 543 -32.48 98.44 117.47
N PRO A 544 -32.92 99.72 117.35
CA PRO A 544 -33.76 100.39 118.37
C PRO A 544 -35.24 99.96 118.55
N LYS A 545 -35.66 98.81 118.01
CA LYS A 545 -37.08 98.40 117.93
C LYS A 545 -37.71 97.96 119.27
N ILE A 546 -36.89 97.47 120.21
CA ILE A 546 -37.32 96.48 121.21
C ILE A 546 -38.28 97.00 122.29
N ASN A 547 -38.02 98.17 122.87
CA ASN A 547 -38.79 98.70 124.00
C ASN A 547 -40.20 99.19 123.62
N SER A 548 -40.56 99.21 122.33
CA SER A 548 -41.93 99.52 121.90
C SER A 548 -42.92 98.40 122.28
N ASN A 549 -42.45 97.16 122.43
CA ASN A 549 -43.31 95.99 122.24
C ASN A 549 -44.03 95.51 123.52
N GLU A 550 -43.50 95.73 124.73
CA GLU A 550 -44.07 95.11 125.94
C GLU A 550 -45.39 95.73 126.43
N GLN A 551 -45.54 97.06 126.39
CA GLN A 551 -46.74 97.71 126.95
C GLN A 551 -48.01 97.41 126.13
N GLU A 552 -47.87 97.17 124.83
CA GLU A 552 -49.00 96.77 123.98
C GLU A 552 -49.55 95.39 124.34
N ILE A 553 -48.71 94.46 124.84
CA ILE A 553 -49.10 93.06 125.13
C ILE A 553 -50.26 92.95 126.15
N LYS A 554 -50.28 93.77 127.21
CA LYS A 554 -51.26 93.56 128.31
C LYS A 554 -52.70 93.93 127.91
N ILE A 555 -52.88 95.06 127.22
CA ILE A 555 -54.21 95.62 126.87
C ILE A 555 -54.99 94.68 125.94
N LEU A 556 -54.29 93.83 125.20
CA LEU A 556 -54.85 92.90 124.22
C LEU A 556 -55.55 91.69 124.86
N LYS A 557 -55.32 91.37 126.15
CA LYS A 557 -55.90 90.17 126.79
C LYS A 557 -57.33 90.35 127.28
N ASP A 558 -57.65 91.41 128.02
CA ASP A 558 -58.95 91.51 128.69
C ASP A 558 -60.11 91.68 127.68
N LYS A 559 -59.86 92.42 126.58
CA LYS A 559 -60.78 92.58 125.45
C LYS A 559 -61.22 91.28 124.78
N ILE A 560 -60.47 90.18 124.91
CA ILE A 560 -60.78 88.89 124.29
C ILE A 560 -61.92 88.15 125.02
N SER A 561 -62.06 88.33 126.33
CA SER A 561 -62.95 87.49 127.16
C SER A 561 -64.42 87.88 127.03
N GLU A 562 -64.70 89.19 127.06
CA GLU A 562 -66.06 89.73 127.10
C GLU A 562 -66.83 89.46 125.79
N LEU A 563 -66.12 89.53 124.66
CA LEU A 563 -66.61 89.21 123.32
C LEU A 563 -67.30 87.83 123.23
N TYR A 564 -66.73 86.78 123.83
CA TYR A 564 -67.24 85.42 123.66
C TYR A 564 -68.66 85.20 124.23
N LYS A 565 -69.13 86.02 125.18
CA LYS A 565 -70.44 85.82 125.84
C LYS A 565 -71.64 86.33 125.03
N GLU A 566 -71.50 87.46 124.33
CA GLU A 566 -72.62 88.03 123.56
C GLU A 566 -73.04 87.14 122.38
N TYR A 567 -72.07 86.47 121.76
CA TYR A 567 -72.26 85.66 120.56
C TYR A 567 -73.28 84.52 120.75
N ASP A 568 -73.15 83.74 121.83
CA ASP A 568 -73.95 82.52 122.03
C ASP A 568 -75.45 82.82 122.17
N VAL A 569 -75.81 83.89 122.90
CA VAL A 569 -77.21 84.30 123.11
C VAL A 569 -77.87 84.69 121.77
N LYS A 570 -77.20 85.55 121.00
CA LYS A 570 -77.69 86.02 119.68
C LYS A 570 -77.83 84.86 118.68
N SER A 571 -77.00 83.83 118.77
CA SER A 571 -77.05 82.67 117.86
C SER A 571 -78.31 81.80 118.01
N LYS A 572 -78.83 81.65 119.23
CA LYS A 572 -79.94 80.72 119.54
C LYS A 572 -81.29 81.25 119.09
N THR A 573 -81.55 82.55 119.29
CA THR A 573 -82.80 83.20 118.86
C THR A 573 -83.04 83.03 117.36
N LEU A 574 -81.97 83.15 116.56
CA LEU A 574 -82.01 83.06 115.10
C LEU A 574 -82.48 81.69 114.57
N ASN A 575 -82.16 80.59 115.26
CA ASN A 575 -82.49 79.24 114.80
C ASN A 575 -84.01 78.95 114.87
N ASN A 576 -84.70 79.43 115.90
CA ASN A 576 -86.12 79.10 116.10
C ASN A 576 -87.03 79.79 115.07
N GLU A 577 -86.70 81.02 114.64
CA GLU A 577 -87.46 81.74 113.61
C GLU A 577 -87.39 81.03 112.25
N TYR A 578 -86.33 80.27 112.00
CA TYR A 578 -86.10 79.56 110.74
C TYR A 578 -86.94 78.28 110.60
N GLU A 579 -87.09 77.45 111.64
CA GLU A 579 -87.79 76.16 111.52
C GLU A 579 -89.27 76.29 111.17
N ILE A 580 -89.96 77.31 111.69
CA ILE A 580 -91.37 77.58 111.38
C ILE A 580 -91.54 77.84 109.87
N LYS A 581 -90.64 78.67 109.32
CA LYS A 581 -90.68 79.14 107.93
C LYS A 581 -90.40 78.05 106.88
N ILE A 582 -89.83 76.90 107.27
CA ILE A 582 -89.70 75.75 106.35
C ILE A 582 -91.06 75.12 106.08
N LYS A 583 -91.85 74.86 107.13
CA LYS A 583 -93.06 74.03 107.03
C LYS A 583 -94.12 74.65 106.12
N GLU A 584 -94.28 75.96 106.23
CA GLU A 584 -95.18 76.75 105.36
C GLU A 584 -94.80 76.62 103.87
N LEU A 585 -93.51 76.50 103.54
CA LEU A 585 -93.02 76.32 102.17
C LEU A 585 -93.21 74.89 101.65
N GLU A 586 -93.16 73.87 102.51
CA GLU A 586 -93.28 72.47 102.08
C GLU A 586 -94.71 72.08 101.71
N GLU A 587 -95.70 72.62 102.41
CA GLU A 587 -97.13 72.31 102.20
C GLU A 587 -97.66 72.95 100.90
N ASP A 588 -97.30 74.22 100.67
CA ASP A 588 -97.65 75.02 99.49
C ASP A 588 -97.17 74.38 98.17
N LYS A 589 -95.92 73.88 98.18
CA LYS A 589 -95.28 73.19 97.04
C LYS A 589 -96.07 71.97 96.55
N ASN A 590 -96.57 71.14 97.47
CA ASN A 590 -97.19 69.87 97.13
C ASN A 590 -98.56 70.05 96.45
N ASN A 591 -99.33 71.06 96.87
CA ASN A 591 -100.64 71.37 96.31
C ASN A 591 -100.60 71.81 94.83
N ILE A 592 -99.49 72.40 94.38
CA ILE A 592 -99.33 72.86 92.99
C ILE A 592 -99.03 71.69 92.05
N ILE A 593 -98.19 70.74 92.47
CA ILE A 593 -97.76 69.59 91.65
C ILE A 593 -98.96 68.71 91.28
N ILE A 594 -99.83 68.39 92.25
CA ILE A 594 -101.00 67.52 92.05
C ILE A 594 -101.94 68.05 90.94
N LYS A 595 -102.00 69.36 90.71
CA LYS A 595 -102.80 69.94 89.61
C LYS A 595 -102.16 69.72 88.23
N LEU A 596 -100.84 69.79 88.12
CA LEU A 596 -100.13 69.61 86.84
C LEU A 596 -100.25 68.17 86.34
N ASP A 597 -100.10 67.20 87.24
CA ASP A 597 -100.17 65.77 86.89
C ASP A 597 -101.55 65.37 86.32
N LEU A 598 -102.63 66.02 86.77
CA LEU A 598 -103.99 65.79 86.26
C LEU A 598 -104.24 66.38 84.86
N GLU A 599 -103.56 67.47 84.49
CA GLU A 599 -103.66 68.04 83.14
C GLU A 599 -102.88 67.19 82.11
N GLU A 600 -101.66 66.75 82.45
CA GLU A 600 -100.80 65.96 81.57
C GLU A 600 -101.50 64.68 81.09
N ASN A 601 -102.11 63.93 82.03
CA ASN A 601 -102.75 62.65 81.75
C ASN A 601 -103.96 62.76 80.78
N ASN A 602 -104.68 63.88 80.78
CA ASN A 602 -105.84 64.03 79.89
C ASN A 602 -105.42 64.19 78.42
N LEU A 603 -104.44 65.05 78.14
CA LEU A 603 -103.96 65.29 76.76
C LEU A 603 -103.27 64.07 76.15
N VAL A 604 -102.55 63.28 76.96
CA VAL A 604 -101.84 62.08 76.49
C VAL A 604 -102.81 60.99 76.03
N ASN A 605 -103.96 60.83 76.71
CA ASN A 605 -104.92 59.77 76.40
C ASN A 605 -105.61 59.97 75.03
N GLU A 606 -106.06 61.19 74.71
CA GLU A 606 -106.75 61.48 73.44
C GLU A 606 -105.88 61.15 72.21
N LEU A 607 -104.62 61.59 72.22
CA LEU A 607 -103.66 61.34 71.14
C LEU A 607 -103.27 59.86 71.00
N THR A 608 -103.45 59.06 72.05
CA THR A 608 -103.05 57.65 72.07
C THR A 608 -104.06 56.74 71.36
N GLU A 609 -105.37 57.01 71.46
CA GLU A 609 -106.38 56.27 70.70
C GLU A 609 -106.36 56.61 69.18
N GLU A 610 -106.09 57.88 68.80
CA GLU A 610 -105.93 58.23 67.37
C GLU A 610 -104.78 57.43 66.73
N LYS A 611 -103.65 57.32 67.43
CA LYS A 611 -102.47 56.57 66.99
C LYS A 611 -102.78 55.07 66.80
N LYS A 612 -103.70 54.50 67.58
CA LYS A 612 -104.07 53.07 67.55
C LYS A 612 -104.85 52.71 66.28
N ALA A 613 -105.87 53.50 65.92
CA ALA A 613 -106.68 53.27 64.72
C ALA A 613 -105.87 53.28 63.40
N LEU A 614 -104.83 54.12 63.31
CA LEU A 614 -103.92 54.13 62.15
C LEU A 614 -103.05 52.86 62.04
N ASN A 615 -102.67 52.24 63.17
CA ASN A 615 -101.84 51.03 63.15
C ASN A 615 -102.61 49.80 62.65
N GLU A 616 -103.90 49.69 63.01
CA GLU A 616 -104.78 48.62 62.51
C GLU A 616 -104.95 48.71 60.99
N SER A 617 -105.16 49.93 60.48
CA SER A 617 -105.24 50.23 59.03
C SER A 617 -103.94 49.89 58.28
N LEU A 618 -102.78 50.17 58.88
CA LEU A 618 -101.46 49.91 58.29
C LEU A 618 -101.16 48.41 58.14
N ASN A 619 -101.63 47.58 59.09
CA ASN A 619 -101.39 46.13 59.04
C ASN A 619 -102.24 45.45 57.96
N ALA A 620 -103.50 45.84 57.79
CA ALA A 620 -104.37 45.29 56.74
C ALA A 620 -103.83 45.54 55.32
N LEU A 621 -103.14 46.67 55.10
CA LEU A 621 -102.57 47.02 53.80
C LEU A 621 -101.33 46.17 53.45
N LYS A 622 -100.51 45.78 54.44
CA LYS A 622 -99.32 44.93 54.21
C LYS A 622 -99.67 43.56 53.64
N SER A 623 -100.62 42.85 54.26
CA SER A 623 -101.04 41.51 53.82
C SER A 623 -101.64 41.49 52.41
N LYS A 624 -102.15 42.62 51.93
CA LYS A 624 -102.63 42.79 50.54
C LYS A 624 -101.48 42.94 49.54
N ILE A 625 -100.38 43.60 49.92
CA ILE A 625 -99.20 43.75 49.05
C ILE A 625 -98.48 42.41 48.90
N GLU A 626 -98.27 41.71 50.02
CA GLU A 626 -97.55 40.43 50.12
C GLU A 626 -98.16 39.32 49.23
N SER A 627 -99.49 39.29 49.09
CA SER A 627 -100.17 38.33 48.21
C SER A 627 -100.01 38.66 46.71
N LEU A 628 -100.01 39.94 46.33
CA LEU A 628 -99.86 40.37 44.94
C LEU A 628 -98.45 40.10 44.38
N GLU A 629 -97.42 40.17 45.24
CA GLU A 629 -96.03 39.91 44.87
C GLU A 629 -95.78 38.42 44.53
N ILE A 630 -96.42 37.50 45.26
CA ILE A 630 -96.35 36.05 45.01
C ILE A 630 -96.94 35.68 43.64
N ASP A 631 -98.08 36.27 43.26
CA ASP A 631 -98.68 36.06 41.94
C ASP A 631 -97.76 36.59 40.82
N GLN A 632 -97.12 37.74 41.05
CA GLN A 632 -96.23 38.38 40.07
C GLN A 632 -94.97 37.55 39.76
N GLU A 633 -94.42 36.83 40.74
CA GLU A 633 -93.27 35.94 40.53
C GLU A 633 -93.69 34.68 39.74
N ASN A 634 -94.82 34.06 40.10
CA ASN A 634 -95.33 32.87 39.42
C ASN A 634 -95.73 33.16 37.95
N PHE A 635 -96.28 34.34 37.67
CA PHE A 635 -96.53 34.81 36.30
C PHE A 635 -95.23 34.86 35.46
N LYS A 636 -94.19 35.55 35.96
CA LYS A 636 -92.89 35.69 35.28
C LYS A 636 -92.15 34.36 35.07
N LYS A 637 -92.43 33.35 35.88
CA LYS A 637 -91.93 31.98 35.70
C LYS A 637 -92.62 31.29 34.51
N CYS A 638 -93.94 31.43 34.40
CA CYS A 638 -94.74 30.85 33.32
C CYS A 638 -94.27 31.28 31.93
N GLU A 639 -93.98 32.57 31.74
CA GLU A 639 -93.49 33.12 30.46
C GLU A 639 -92.16 32.49 29.99
N ARG A 640 -91.24 32.20 30.92
CA ARG A 640 -89.95 31.56 30.62
C ARG A 640 -90.13 30.11 30.21
N ASP A 641 -90.98 29.37 30.93
CA ASP A 641 -91.23 27.95 30.66
C ASP A 641 -91.89 27.77 29.26
N ILE A 642 -92.75 28.69 28.82
CA ILE A 642 -93.33 28.69 27.45
C ILE A 642 -92.23 28.71 26.37
N ILE A 643 -91.26 29.62 26.47
CA ILE A 643 -90.17 29.75 25.50
C ILE A 643 -89.28 28.48 25.48
N LEU A 644 -89.05 27.88 26.65
CA LEU A 644 -88.27 26.65 26.78
C LEU A 644 -88.96 25.43 26.16
N VAL A 645 -90.30 25.36 26.17
CA VAL A 645 -91.06 24.29 25.51
C VAL A 645 -90.84 24.30 24.00
N GLU A 646 -90.90 25.46 23.35
CA GLU A 646 -90.75 25.52 21.88
C GLU A 646 -89.34 25.11 21.44
N LYS A 647 -88.30 25.60 22.12
CA LYS A 647 -86.92 25.14 21.89
C LYS A 647 -86.77 23.63 22.07
N THR A 648 -87.35 23.07 23.13
CA THR A 648 -87.24 21.64 23.43
C THR A 648 -87.99 20.76 22.42
N LYS A 649 -89.05 21.26 21.77
CA LYS A 649 -89.71 20.56 20.64
C LYS A 649 -88.76 20.44 19.44
N VAL A 650 -88.12 21.54 19.04
CA VAL A 650 -87.18 21.58 17.89
C VAL A 650 -85.97 20.67 18.13
N ASP A 651 -85.43 20.64 19.35
CA ASP A 651 -84.36 19.69 19.72
C ASP A 651 -84.78 18.22 19.49
N ILE A 652 -86.02 17.86 19.85
CA ILE A 652 -86.55 16.50 19.69
C ILE A 652 -86.79 16.15 18.22
N GLU A 653 -87.28 17.09 17.40
CA GLU A 653 -87.49 16.83 15.96
C GLU A 653 -86.19 16.59 15.20
N ASN A 654 -85.11 17.31 15.55
CA ASN A 654 -83.78 17.07 14.99
C ASN A 654 -83.23 15.68 15.37
N LEU A 655 -83.35 15.28 16.64
CA LEU A 655 -82.96 13.93 17.09
C LEU A 655 -83.78 12.83 16.40
N LEU A 656 -85.08 13.05 16.16
CA LEU A 656 -85.94 12.13 15.40
C LEU A 656 -85.54 12.02 13.92
N ALA A 657 -85.10 13.12 13.29
CA ALA A 657 -84.61 13.10 11.92
C ALA A 657 -83.30 12.28 11.81
N GLN A 658 -82.34 12.51 12.71
CA GLN A 658 -81.09 11.75 12.77
C GLN A 658 -81.33 10.26 13.04
N HIS A 659 -82.23 9.92 13.98
CA HIS A 659 -82.62 8.54 14.24
C HIS A 659 -83.19 7.84 12.99
N ARG A 660 -84.04 8.53 12.21
CA ARG A 660 -84.62 7.96 10.97
C ARG A 660 -83.55 7.60 9.95
N GLU A 661 -82.58 8.48 9.72
CA GLU A 661 -81.55 8.27 8.70
C GLU A 661 -80.56 7.16 9.07
N ILE A 662 -80.10 7.12 10.33
CA ILE A 662 -79.26 6.01 10.82
C ILE A 662 -80.05 4.68 10.77
N THR A 663 -81.35 4.69 11.08
CA THR A 663 -82.21 3.50 10.95
C THR A 663 -82.39 3.07 9.48
N ARG A 664 -82.45 4.01 8.53
CA ARG A 664 -82.52 3.72 7.09
C ARG A 664 -81.26 3.00 6.62
N LEU A 665 -80.09 3.56 6.93
CA LEU A 665 -78.79 3.00 6.55
C LEU A 665 -78.54 1.62 7.18
N LEU A 666 -78.87 1.42 8.46
CA LEU A 666 -78.78 0.11 9.12
C LEU A 666 -79.71 -0.93 8.45
N LYS A 667 -80.91 -0.53 8.02
CA LYS A 667 -81.86 -1.43 7.35
C LYS A 667 -81.45 -1.76 5.91
N GLU A 668 -80.85 -0.82 5.19
CA GLU A 668 -80.27 -1.04 3.86
C GLU A 668 -79.02 -1.92 3.93
N TYR A 669 -78.21 -1.78 4.98
CA TYR A 669 -77.14 -2.73 5.30
C TYR A 669 -77.69 -4.14 5.58
N GLU A 670 -78.69 -4.27 6.46
CA GLU A 670 -79.25 -5.57 6.86
C GLU A 670 -79.91 -6.33 5.70
N VAL A 671 -80.58 -5.64 4.77
CA VAL A 671 -81.10 -6.22 3.52
C VAL A 671 -79.98 -6.75 2.60
N ASN A 672 -78.80 -6.12 2.61
CA ASN A 672 -77.66 -6.51 1.77
C ASN A 672 -76.64 -7.40 2.48
N LYS A 673 -76.79 -7.67 3.79
CA LYS A 673 -75.83 -8.39 4.63
C LYS A 673 -75.36 -9.71 4.02
N ASP A 674 -76.32 -10.54 3.59
CA ASP A 674 -76.08 -11.83 2.95
C ASP A 674 -75.31 -11.76 1.61
N LEU A 675 -75.26 -10.58 0.98
CA LEU A 675 -74.48 -10.31 -0.23
C LEU A 675 -73.12 -9.71 0.12
N ILE A 676 -73.06 -8.86 1.15
CA ILE A 676 -71.82 -8.29 1.70
C ILE A 676 -70.94 -9.41 2.27
N ASP A 677 -71.48 -10.32 3.08
CA ASP A 677 -70.74 -11.44 3.66
C ASP A 677 -70.23 -12.42 2.58
N LYS A 678 -71.01 -12.65 1.51
CA LYS A 678 -70.58 -13.46 0.36
C LYS A 678 -69.50 -12.76 -0.48
N ASN A 679 -69.64 -11.47 -0.74
CA ASN A 679 -68.59 -10.68 -1.40
C ASN A 679 -67.31 -10.62 -0.56
N ASN A 680 -67.40 -10.52 0.77
CA ASN A 680 -66.25 -10.58 1.68
C ASN A 680 -65.55 -11.95 1.64
N GLN A 681 -66.30 -13.04 1.62
CA GLN A 681 -65.74 -14.39 1.46
C GLN A 681 -65.08 -14.59 0.09
N LEU A 682 -65.67 -14.04 -0.98
CA LEU A 682 -65.06 -14.00 -2.32
C LEU A 682 -63.78 -13.16 -2.31
N ASP A 683 -63.76 -11.99 -1.69
CA ASP A 683 -62.57 -11.13 -1.62
C ASP A 683 -61.43 -11.75 -0.78
N ILE A 684 -61.74 -12.45 0.32
CA ILE A 684 -60.76 -13.25 1.07
C ILE A 684 -60.17 -14.34 0.15
N SER A 685 -61.02 -15.03 -0.60
CA SER A 685 -60.60 -16.11 -1.52
C SER A 685 -59.76 -15.58 -2.69
N ILE A 686 -60.18 -14.47 -3.31
CA ILE A 686 -59.44 -13.74 -4.35
C ILE A 686 -58.09 -13.26 -3.81
N ASN A 687 -58.02 -12.76 -2.57
CA ASN A 687 -56.76 -12.36 -1.96
C ASN A 687 -55.83 -13.55 -1.68
N ASN A 688 -56.35 -14.68 -1.21
CA ASN A 688 -55.57 -15.91 -1.06
C ASN A 688 -55.02 -16.40 -2.41
N ILE A 689 -55.80 -16.31 -3.48
CA ILE A 689 -55.36 -16.65 -4.84
C ILE A 689 -54.35 -15.62 -5.37
N ASN A 690 -54.54 -14.31 -5.13
CA ASN A 690 -53.55 -13.28 -5.46
C ASN A 690 -52.19 -13.54 -4.77
N VAL A 691 -52.20 -14.00 -3.52
CA VAL A 691 -50.99 -14.41 -2.80
C VAL A 691 -50.35 -15.63 -3.47
N ARG A 692 -51.11 -16.68 -3.81
CA ARG A 692 -50.60 -17.85 -4.55
C ARG A 692 -50.00 -17.48 -5.91
N ILE A 693 -50.70 -16.66 -6.71
CA ILE A 693 -50.21 -16.13 -7.99
C ILE A 693 -48.90 -15.38 -7.79
N LYS A 694 -48.80 -14.55 -6.74
CA LYS A 694 -47.54 -13.87 -6.42
C LYS A 694 -46.44 -14.86 -6.06
N THR A 695 -46.68 -15.83 -5.18
CA THR A 695 -45.67 -16.82 -4.78
C THR A 695 -45.17 -17.65 -5.96
N GLU A 696 -46.04 -18.08 -6.87
CA GLU A 696 -45.62 -18.77 -8.11
C GLU A 696 -44.86 -17.83 -9.07
N ARG A 697 -45.25 -16.56 -9.20
CA ARG A 697 -44.49 -15.58 -10.01
C ARG A 697 -43.11 -15.30 -9.42
N ASP A 698 -43.00 -15.13 -8.10
CA ASP A 698 -41.74 -14.97 -7.38
C ASP A 698 -40.84 -16.22 -7.56
N TYR A 699 -41.43 -17.42 -7.53
CA TYR A 699 -40.75 -18.70 -7.79
C TYR A 699 -40.27 -18.82 -9.25
N LYS A 700 -41.14 -18.52 -10.23
CA LYS A 700 -40.82 -18.46 -11.67
C LYS A 700 -39.66 -17.52 -11.95
N GLU A 701 -39.66 -16.32 -11.38
CA GLU A 701 -38.55 -15.37 -11.52
C GLU A 701 -37.23 -15.94 -11.00
N ASN A 702 -37.25 -16.67 -9.89
CA ASN A 702 -36.05 -17.29 -9.33
C ASN A 702 -35.53 -18.42 -10.22
N ILE A 703 -36.42 -19.24 -10.81
CA ILE A 703 -36.04 -20.24 -11.82
C ILE A 703 -35.37 -19.57 -13.03
N ILE A 704 -35.91 -18.46 -13.54
CA ILE A 704 -35.30 -17.71 -14.66
C ILE A 704 -33.89 -17.22 -14.31
N LYS A 705 -33.70 -16.66 -13.10
CA LYS A 705 -32.39 -16.19 -12.61
C LYS A 705 -31.39 -17.35 -12.47
N ILE A 706 -31.84 -18.53 -12.05
CA ILE A 706 -31.02 -19.75 -11.99
C ILE A 706 -30.62 -20.23 -13.39
N ILE A 707 -31.55 -20.30 -14.35
CA ILE A 707 -31.27 -20.66 -15.75
C ILE A 707 -30.29 -19.67 -16.40
N GLN A 708 -30.45 -18.36 -16.17
CA GLN A 708 -29.51 -17.34 -16.65
C GLN A 708 -28.11 -17.54 -16.05
N THR A 709 -28.01 -17.83 -14.76
CA THR A 709 -26.74 -18.12 -14.08
C THR A 709 -26.06 -19.36 -14.65
N HIS A 710 -26.81 -20.44 -14.88
CA HIS A 710 -26.30 -21.66 -15.50
C HIS A 710 -25.79 -21.44 -16.94
N ASN A 711 -26.49 -20.63 -17.75
CA ASN A 711 -26.04 -20.26 -19.09
C ASN A 711 -24.75 -19.44 -19.06
N ASN A 712 -24.63 -18.47 -18.13
CA ASN A 712 -23.40 -17.70 -17.94
C ASN A 712 -22.22 -18.59 -17.54
N ASN A 713 -22.44 -19.59 -16.68
CA ASN A 713 -21.41 -20.56 -16.31
C ASN A 713 -20.96 -21.39 -17.52
N ILE A 714 -21.90 -21.86 -18.37
CA ILE A 714 -21.55 -22.58 -19.61
C ILE A 714 -20.70 -21.70 -20.54
N LEU A 715 -21.01 -20.42 -20.69
CA LEU A 715 -20.19 -19.49 -21.49
C LEU A 715 -18.77 -19.34 -20.91
N ALA A 716 -18.63 -19.25 -19.59
CA ALA A 716 -17.33 -19.21 -18.93
C ALA A 716 -16.53 -20.51 -19.14
N TYR A 717 -17.14 -21.68 -18.94
CA TYR A 717 -16.48 -22.97 -19.12
C TYR A 717 -16.03 -23.22 -20.57
N ASN A 718 -16.83 -22.83 -21.58
CA ASN A 718 -16.40 -22.93 -22.98
C ASN A 718 -15.16 -22.07 -23.28
N LYS A 719 -15.09 -20.86 -22.73
CA LYS A 719 -13.91 -19.98 -22.88
C LYS A 719 -12.68 -20.56 -22.18
N GLU A 720 -12.86 -21.19 -21.02
CA GLU A 720 -11.76 -21.88 -20.32
C GLU A 720 -11.26 -23.12 -21.09
N ILE A 721 -12.13 -23.82 -21.84
CA ILE A 721 -11.73 -24.88 -22.78
C ILE A 721 -10.96 -24.31 -23.98
N GLU A 722 -11.45 -23.24 -24.60
CA GLU A 722 -10.79 -22.57 -25.73
C GLU A 722 -9.35 -22.13 -25.38
N LEU A 723 -9.17 -21.49 -24.23
CA LEU A 723 -7.86 -21.07 -23.71
C LEU A 723 -6.90 -22.24 -23.44
N ARG A 724 -7.41 -23.45 -23.19
CA ARG A 724 -6.59 -24.66 -22.99
C ARG A 724 -6.21 -25.31 -24.31
N ASN A 725 -7.12 -25.36 -25.28
CA ASN A 725 -6.82 -25.82 -26.65
C ASN A 725 -5.70 -25.00 -27.29
N ILE A 726 -5.74 -23.66 -27.18
CA ILE A 726 -4.68 -22.76 -27.67
C ILE A 726 -3.32 -23.05 -27.00
N ARG A 727 -3.32 -23.41 -25.70
CA ARG A 727 -2.09 -23.84 -25.00
C ARG A 727 -1.58 -25.19 -25.51
N ILE A 728 -2.47 -26.16 -25.74
CA ILE A 728 -2.12 -27.50 -26.25
C ILE A 728 -1.52 -27.42 -27.66
N GLU A 729 -2.12 -26.60 -28.54
CA GLU A 729 -1.61 -26.35 -29.90
C GLU A 729 -0.20 -25.76 -29.83
N LYS A 730 -0.02 -24.68 -29.07
CA LYS A 730 1.31 -24.06 -28.89
C LYS A 730 2.34 -25.02 -28.26
N ILE A 731 1.95 -25.87 -27.32
CA ILE A 731 2.85 -26.90 -26.75
C ILE A 731 3.34 -27.85 -27.86
N SER A 732 2.49 -28.22 -28.83
CA SER A 732 2.91 -29.05 -29.95
C SER A 732 3.78 -28.32 -30.98
N GLU A 733 3.66 -27.00 -31.12
CA GLU A 733 4.64 -26.19 -31.85
C GLU A 733 6.00 -26.15 -31.12
N GLU A 734 5.98 -25.95 -29.80
CA GLU A 734 7.16 -25.92 -28.94
C GLU A 734 7.93 -27.25 -28.98
N GLU A 735 7.25 -28.40 -28.96
CA GLU A 735 7.85 -29.74 -29.14
C GLU A 735 8.70 -29.84 -30.42
N ASN A 736 8.24 -29.26 -31.53
CA ASN A 736 8.96 -29.27 -32.81
C ASN A 736 10.19 -28.33 -32.80
N ILE A 737 10.08 -27.19 -32.12
CA ILE A 737 11.19 -26.23 -31.94
C ILE A 737 12.27 -26.83 -31.02
N ASP A 738 11.85 -27.39 -29.89
CA ASP A 738 12.67 -28.11 -28.92
C ASP A 738 13.48 -29.24 -29.57
N ARG A 739 12.83 -30.08 -30.38
CA ARG A 739 13.47 -31.17 -31.12
C ARG A 739 14.53 -30.65 -32.11
N ALA A 740 14.22 -29.61 -32.89
CA ALA A 740 15.17 -29.01 -33.83
C ALA A 740 16.39 -28.40 -33.11
N TRP A 741 16.18 -27.71 -31.98
CA TRP A 741 17.27 -27.19 -31.15
C TRP A 741 18.12 -28.30 -30.54
N LYS A 742 17.52 -29.37 -30.00
CA LYS A 742 18.25 -30.51 -29.42
C LYS A 742 19.15 -31.20 -30.44
N VAL A 743 18.64 -31.46 -31.64
CA VAL A 743 19.42 -32.07 -32.74
C VAL A 743 20.54 -31.13 -33.21
N TYR A 744 20.28 -29.82 -33.32
CA TYR A 744 21.34 -28.85 -33.61
C TYR A 744 22.44 -28.84 -32.54
N LEU A 745 22.08 -28.84 -31.26
CA LEU A 745 23.00 -28.92 -30.10
C LEU A 745 23.78 -30.24 -29.99
N GLU A 746 23.29 -31.30 -30.62
CA GLU A 746 24.02 -32.57 -30.76
C GLU A 746 25.03 -32.48 -31.91
N MET A 747 24.63 -31.94 -33.07
CA MET A 747 25.46 -31.81 -34.26
C MET A 747 26.65 -30.86 -34.10
N VAL A 748 26.50 -29.72 -33.42
CA VAL A 748 27.63 -28.82 -33.11
C VAL A 748 28.42 -29.27 -31.87
N GLY A 749 27.88 -30.21 -31.09
CA GLY A 749 28.51 -30.73 -29.89
C GLY A 749 29.72 -31.64 -30.14
N LYS A 750 30.44 -32.00 -29.07
CA LYS A 750 31.65 -32.83 -29.13
C LYS A 750 31.46 -34.20 -29.79
N SER A 751 30.26 -34.78 -29.69
CA SER A 751 29.87 -36.05 -30.33
C SER A 751 29.35 -35.90 -31.77
N GLY A 752 29.14 -34.66 -32.21
CA GLY A 752 28.58 -34.29 -33.50
C GLY A 752 29.60 -34.28 -34.63
N ILE A 753 29.52 -33.25 -35.46
CA ILE A 753 30.36 -33.04 -36.64
C ILE A 753 31.86 -33.03 -36.30
N SER A 754 32.25 -32.45 -35.16
CA SER A 754 33.64 -32.46 -34.68
C SER A 754 34.21 -33.89 -34.55
N LYS A 755 33.40 -34.86 -34.09
CA LYS A 755 33.80 -36.28 -34.01
C LYS A 755 33.89 -36.93 -35.38
N LEU A 756 32.99 -36.59 -36.30
CA LEU A 756 33.00 -37.07 -37.70
C LEU A 756 34.29 -36.60 -38.41
N ILE A 757 34.68 -35.34 -38.23
CA ILE A 757 35.90 -34.77 -38.80
C ILE A 757 37.17 -35.34 -38.15
N LEU A 758 37.19 -35.52 -36.83
CA LEU A 758 38.34 -36.13 -36.15
C LEU A 758 38.57 -37.58 -36.60
N LYS A 759 37.52 -38.39 -36.75
CA LYS A 759 37.60 -39.74 -37.34
C LYS A 759 38.21 -39.73 -38.75
N ASN A 760 37.87 -38.71 -39.54
CA ASN A 760 38.29 -38.54 -40.92
C ASN A 760 39.76 -38.07 -41.06
N ILE A 761 40.21 -37.15 -40.20
CA ILE A 761 41.56 -36.55 -40.28
C ILE A 761 42.62 -37.39 -39.55
N LEU A 762 42.30 -38.07 -38.44
CA LEU A 762 43.29 -38.83 -37.66
C LEU A 762 44.06 -39.90 -38.46
N PRO A 763 43.47 -40.65 -39.42
CA PRO A 763 44.21 -41.53 -40.33
C PRO A 763 45.31 -40.81 -41.11
N ILE A 764 45.08 -39.56 -41.52
CA ILE A 764 46.05 -38.72 -42.24
C ILE A 764 47.23 -38.36 -41.32
N ILE A 765 46.94 -37.92 -40.08
CA ILE A 765 47.99 -37.55 -39.11
C ILE A 765 48.84 -38.78 -38.75
N ASN A 766 48.19 -39.92 -38.55
CA ASN A 766 48.85 -41.19 -38.24
C ASN A 766 49.71 -41.71 -39.41
N LEU A 767 49.35 -41.40 -40.66
CA LEU A 767 50.22 -41.67 -41.82
C LEU A 767 51.45 -40.76 -41.84
N ASN A 768 51.29 -39.46 -41.59
CA ASN A 768 52.41 -38.52 -41.55
C ASN A 768 53.39 -38.87 -40.42
N LEU A 769 52.87 -39.18 -39.22
CA LEU A 769 53.64 -39.67 -38.08
C LEU A 769 54.38 -40.98 -38.40
N TYR A 770 53.69 -41.95 -39.00
CA TYR A 770 54.32 -43.20 -39.43
C TYR A 770 55.46 -42.92 -40.42
N THR A 771 55.23 -42.08 -41.43
CA THR A 771 56.21 -41.77 -42.48
C THR A 771 57.47 -41.09 -41.92
N LEU A 772 57.33 -40.20 -40.94
CA LEU A 772 58.47 -39.51 -40.31
C LEU A 772 59.31 -40.42 -39.41
N LEU A 773 58.71 -41.45 -38.81
CA LEU A 773 59.37 -42.37 -37.89
C LEU A 773 59.84 -43.68 -38.57
N ASP A 774 59.28 -44.04 -39.72
CA ASP A 774 59.62 -45.26 -40.46
C ASP A 774 61.10 -45.29 -40.86
N GLY A 775 61.72 -46.46 -40.73
CA GLY A 775 63.16 -46.66 -40.92
C GLY A 775 64.08 -45.95 -39.90
N SER A 776 63.55 -45.09 -39.04
CA SER A 776 64.30 -44.35 -38.01
C SER A 776 64.03 -44.87 -36.60
N CYS A 777 62.81 -45.33 -36.31
CA CYS A 777 62.39 -45.80 -35.00
C CYS A 777 61.91 -47.26 -34.99
N ASP A 778 62.10 -47.89 -33.82
CA ASP A 778 61.68 -49.23 -33.42
C ASP A 778 60.22 -49.26 -32.90
N PHE A 779 59.54 -48.12 -32.93
CA PHE A 779 58.16 -47.93 -32.49
C PHE A 779 57.38 -47.02 -33.46
N GLN A 780 56.06 -46.91 -33.28
CA GLN A 780 55.18 -46.03 -34.06
C GLN A 780 54.29 -45.20 -33.13
N VAL A 781 54.23 -43.88 -33.33
CA VAL A 781 53.28 -43.01 -32.62
C VAL A 781 51.90 -43.10 -33.29
N VAL A 782 50.85 -43.15 -32.47
CA VAL A 782 49.44 -43.12 -32.90
C VAL A 782 48.66 -42.11 -32.07
N ILE A 783 47.90 -41.28 -32.76
CA ILE A 783 46.88 -40.41 -32.18
C ILE A 783 45.53 -41.10 -32.35
N SER A 784 44.82 -41.29 -31.23
CA SER A 784 43.55 -42.03 -31.17
C SER A 784 42.52 -41.31 -30.31
N LEU A 785 41.25 -41.43 -30.68
CA LEU A 785 40.14 -41.00 -29.83
C LEU A 785 39.93 -42.00 -28.70
N THR A 786 39.79 -41.51 -27.47
CA THR A 786 39.29 -42.30 -26.34
C THR A 786 37.77 -42.51 -26.45
N GLU A 787 37.20 -43.35 -25.58
CA GLU A 787 35.75 -43.52 -25.45
C GLU A 787 35.01 -42.19 -25.18
N ASN A 788 35.67 -41.29 -24.44
CA ASN A 788 35.17 -39.95 -24.12
C ASN A 788 35.32 -38.93 -25.29
N ASN A 789 35.87 -39.35 -26.43
CA ASN A 789 36.27 -38.51 -27.56
C ASN A 789 37.36 -37.48 -27.21
N THR A 790 38.16 -37.73 -26.16
CA THR A 790 39.42 -37.02 -25.93
C THR A 790 40.53 -37.62 -26.81
N ILE A 791 41.64 -36.92 -26.94
CA ILE A 791 42.73 -37.30 -27.85
C ILE A 791 43.91 -37.82 -27.02
N ALA A 792 44.23 -39.10 -27.20
CA ALA A 792 45.35 -39.78 -26.58
C ALA A 792 46.51 -39.95 -27.57
N PHE A 793 47.74 -39.83 -27.07
CA PHE A 793 48.98 -40.09 -27.83
C PHE A 793 49.60 -41.37 -27.32
N ASN A 794 49.56 -42.42 -28.14
CA ASN A 794 50.02 -43.75 -27.80
C ASN A 794 51.26 -44.11 -28.62
N VAL A 795 52.18 -44.87 -28.02
CA VAL A 795 53.27 -45.55 -28.70
C VAL A 795 52.87 -47.00 -28.95
N ILE A 796 53.25 -47.53 -30.11
CA ILE A 796 53.06 -48.94 -30.47
C ILE A 796 54.40 -49.51 -30.93
N ASP A 797 54.94 -50.43 -30.13
CA ASP A 797 56.16 -51.18 -30.37
C ASP A 797 56.09 -51.98 -31.70
N ASN A 798 57.14 -51.94 -32.53
CA ASN A 798 57.15 -52.66 -33.81
C ASN A 798 57.35 -54.18 -33.67
N GLU A 799 57.94 -54.68 -32.59
CA GLU A 799 58.14 -56.10 -32.34
C GLU A 799 57.01 -56.68 -31.49
N THR A 800 56.76 -56.14 -30.30
CA THR A 800 55.80 -56.73 -29.34
C THR A 800 54.34 -56.36 -29.63
N LYS A 801 54.10 -55.30 -30.41
CA LYS A 801 52.77 -54.70 -30.67
C LYS A 801 52.03 -54.20 -29.42
N ILE A 802 52.71 -54.09 -28.28
CA ILE A 802 52.15 -53.48 -27.07
C ILE A 802 51.86 -52.01 -27.36
N VAL A 803 50.74 -51.52 -26.82
CA VAL A 803 50.31 -50.12 -26.86
C VAL A 803 50.55 -49.50 -25.50
N THR A 804 51.27 -48.38 -25.44
CA THR A 804 51.59 -47.63 -24.22
C THR A 804 51.24 -46.16 -24.37
N ASP A 805 50.98 -45.47 -23.26
CA ASP A 805 50.87 -44.01 -23.23
C ASP A 805 52.26 -43.39 -23.45
N LEU A 806 52.37 -42.46 -24.40
CA LEU A 806 53.63 -41.80 -24.76
C LEU A 806 54.28 -41.02 -23.59
N SER A 807 53.50 -40.61 -22.59
CA SER A 807 54.01 -39.96 -21.37
C SER A 807 54.85 -40.91 -20.49
N GLY A 808 54.70 -42.24 -20.64
CA GLY A 808 55.47 -43.25 -19.92
C GLY A 808 56.76 -43.73 -20.62
N CYS A 809 57.00 -43.31 -21.86
CA CYS A 809 58.13 -43.77 -22.68
C CYS A 809 59.48 -43.13 -22.29
N SER A 810 60.58 -43.71 -22.79
CA SER A 810 61.96 -43.26 -22.54
C SER A 810 62.28 -41.90 -23.16
N GLY A 811 63.39 -41.27 -22.75
CA GLY A 811 63.83 -39.97 -23.26
C GLY A 811 64.05 -39.92 -24.77
N TYR A 812 64.57 -41.01 -25.36
CA TYR A 812 64.70 -41.16 -26.81
C TYR A 812 63.33 -41.24 -27.51
N GLU A 813 62.45 -42.13 -27.06
CA GLU A 813 61.09 -42.28 -27.62
C GLU A 813 60.29 -40.97 -27.51
N LYS A 814 60.31 -40.32 -26.34
CA LYS A 814 59.66 -39.02 -26.12
C LYS A 814 60.22 -37.94 -27.05
N THR A 815 61.55 -37.86 -27.22
CA THR A 815 62.20 -36.85 -28.07
C THR A 815 61.85 -37.04 -29.54
N ALA A 816 62.01 -38.26 -30.06
CA ALA A 816 61.63 -38.61 -31.44
C ALA A 816 60.13 -38.36 -31.69
N SER A 817 59.27 -38.75 -30.75
CA SER A 817 57.82 -38.56 -30.85
C SER A 817 57.41 -37.10 -30.77
N ALA A 818 58.02 -36.30 -29.89
CA ALA A 818 57.74 -34.87 -29.76
C ALA A 818 58.09 -34.10 -31.04
N LEU A 819 59.22 -34.43 -31.68
CA LEU A 819 59.57 -33.89 -33.00
C LEU A 819 58.55 -34.33 -34.06
N ALA A 820 58.29 -35.63 -34.19
CA ALA A 820 57.32 -36.18 -35.15
C ALA A 820 55.91 -35.58 -35.02
N LEU A 821 55.44 -35.37 -33.78
CA LEU A 821 54.17 -34.72 -33.47
C LEU A 821 54.18 -33.25 -33.92
N ARG A 822 55.18 -32.44 -33.54
CA ARG A 822 55.26 -31.03 -33.95
C ARG A 822 55.21 -30.86 -35.46
N ILE A 823 55.99 -31.64 -36.21
CA ILE A 823 56.03 -31.59 -37.68
C ILE A 823 54.68 -32.02 -38.26
N SER A 824 54.13 -33.15 -37.81
CA SER A 824 52.88 -33.71 -38.37
C SER A 824 51.72 -32.74 -38.16
N LEU A 825 51.62 -32.16 -36.97
CA LEU A 825 50.51 -31.28 -36.58
C LEU A 825 50.66 -29.89 -37.23
N SER A 826 51.87 -29.35 -37.32
CA SER A 826 52.16 -28.14 -38.09
C SER A 826 51.98 -28.30 -39.61
N SER A 827 52.22 -29.49 -40.16
CA SER A 827 52.05 -29.73 -41.61
C SER A 827 50.60 -29.90 -42.04
N ILE A 828 49.72 -30.27 -41.10
CA ILE A 828 48.28 -30.50 -41.34
C ILE A 828 47.44 -29.25 -41.01
N SER A 829 47.97 -28.30 -40.24
CA SER A 829 47.37 -26.97 -40.13
C SER A 829 47.49 -26.23 -41.47
N SER A 830 46.39 -26.18 -42.21
CA SER A 830 46.24 -25.39 -43.45
C SER A 830 45.43 -24.12 -43.26
N SER A 831 44.50 -24.11 -42.29
CA SER A 831 43.50 -23.05 -42.12
C SER A 831 43.49 -22.37 -40.74
N ALA A 832 44.31 -22.82 -39.77
CA ALA A 832 44.10 -22.47 -38.36
C ALA A 832 45.37 -22.28 -37.48
N PHE A 833 46.57 -22.26 -38.06
CA PHE A 833 47.83 -22.07 -37.33
C PHE A 833 48.90 -21.45 -38.24
N PRO A 834 49.79 -20.58 -37.73
CA PRO A 834 50.90 -20.03 -38.52
C PRO A 834 51.89 -21.14 -38.89
N ARG A 835 52.31 -21.22 -40.15
CA ARG A 835 53.46 -22.06 -40.56
C ARG A 835 54.73 -21.23 -40.46
N PRO A 836 55.65 -21.53 -39.52
CA PRO A 836 56.89 -20.80 -39.39
C PRO A 836 57.90 -21.26 -40.45
N GLN A 837 58.72 -20.33 -40.93
CA GLN A 837 59.79 -20.58 -41.90
C GLN A 837 60.87 -21.56 -41.40
N PHE A 838 61.13 -21.59 -40.09
CA PHE A 838 62.18 -22.38 -39.44
C PHE A 838 61.75 -22.87 -38.06
N ILE A 839 62.56 -23.73 -37.46
CA ILE A 839 62.44 -24.16 -36.06
C ILE A 839 63.81 -24.16 -35.36
N VAL A 840 63.83 -23.81 -34.07
CA VAL A 840 64.96 -23.87 -33.14
C VAL A 840 64.88 -25.17 -32.35
N LEU A 841 65.99 -25.88 -32.28
CA LEU A 841 66.19 -27.09 -31.48
C LEU A 841 67.25 -26.77 -30.41
N ASP A 842 66.81 -26.36 -29.21
CA ASP A 842 67.69 -25.85 -28.14
C ASP A 842 67.97 -26.93 -27.07
N GLU A 843 69.16 -27.55 -27.15
CA GLU A 843 69.66 -28.56 -26.21
C GLU A 843 68.79 -29.84 -26.06
N ILE A 844 67.83 -30.06 -26.97
CA ILE A 844 66.84 -31.16 -26.92
C ILE A 844 67.44 -32.58 -26.90
N LEU A 845 68.68 -32.74 -27.37
CA LEU A 845 69.34 -34.03 -27.52
C LEU A 845 69.93 -34.56 -26.20
N ALA A 846 69.98 -33.75 -25.14
CA ALA A 846 70.55 -34.13 -23.84
C ALA A 846 69.86 -35.34 -23.16
N SER A 847 68.66 -35.72 -23.59
CA SER A 847 67.92 -36.90 -23.10
C SER A 847 68.13 -38.17 -23.94
N VAL A 848 68.95 -38.09 -25.00
CA VAL A 848 69.15 -39.17 -25.99
C VAL A 848 70.56 -39.75 -25.85
N GLY A 849 70.65 -41.06 -25.64
CA GLY A 849 71.95 -41.77 -25.62
C GLY A 849 72.59 -41.84 -27.01
N ALA A 850 73.92 -41.81 -27.06
CA ALA A 850 74.71 -41.70 -28.30
C ALA A 850 74.29 -42.68 -29.41
N ASP A 851 74.04 -43.96 -29.08
CA ASP A 851 73.62 -45.00 -30.04
C ASP A 851 72.31 -44.69 -30.79
N ASN A 852 71.50 -43.74 -30.28
CA ASN A 852 70.26 -43.29 -30.89
C ASN A 852 70.36 -41.89 -31.55
N LEU A 853 71.48 -41.18 -31.43
CA LEU A 853 71.67 -39.89 -32.11
C LEU A 853 71.55 -40.00 -33.64
N PRO A 854 72.10 -41.03 -34.32
CA PRO A 854 71.87 -41.26 -35.75
C PRO A 854 70.40 -41.53 -36.12
N LYS A 855 69.58 -42.05 -35.19
CA LYS A 855 68.13 -42.21 -35.40
C LYS A 855 67.43 -40.85 -35.38
N ILE A 856 67.81 -39.96 -34.46
CA ILE A 856 67.29 -38.58 -34.41
C ILE A 856 67.77 -37.75 -35.61
N LYS A 857 69.01 -37.94 -36.08
CA LYS A 857 69.52 -37.33 -37.34
C LYS A 857 68.56 -37.57 -38.50
N ASN A 858 68.13 -38.82 -38.72
CA ASN A 858 67.21 -39.18 -39.80
C ASN A 858 65.84 -38.47 -39.68
N ILE A 859 65.35 -38.23 -38.46
CA ILE A 859 64.13 -37.45 -38.22
C ILE A 859 64.37 -35.98 -38.57
N ILE A 860 65.47 -35.38 -38.08
CA ILE A 860 65.84 -33.98 -38.38
C ILE A 860 66.02 -33.77 -39.89
N ASP A 861 66.63 -34.72 -40.62
CA ASP A 861 66.80 -34.60 -42.07
C ASP A 861 65.47 -34.70 -42.83
N GLN A 862 64.46 -35.37 -42.27
CA GLN A 862 63.08 -35.30 -42.78
C GLN A 862 62.37 -33.99 -42.39
N MET A 863 62.71 -33.37 -41.25
CA MET A 863 62.24 -32.02 -40.89
C MET A 863 62.72 -30.97 -41.90
N LEU A 864 63.95 -31.08 -42.41
CA LEU A 864 64.51 -30.15 -43.40
C LEU A 864 63.72 -30.08 -44.72
N ALA A 865 62.84 -31.06 -44.99
CA ALA A 865 61.91 -31.01 -46.12
C ALA A 865 60.63 -30.20 -45.85
N LYS A 866 60.51 -29.57 -44.66
CA LYS A 866 59.33 -28.81 -44.19
C LYS A 866 59.65 -27.40 -43.67
N TYR A 867 60.93 -27.03 -43.59
CA TYR A 867 61.42 -25.74 -43.12
C TYR A 867 62.57 -25.26 -44.03
N ASP A 868 62.73 -23.94 -44.21
CA ASP A 868 63.85 -23.39 -45.00
C ASP A 868 65.20 -23.68 -44.34
N PHE A 869 65.22 -23.60 -43.01
CA PHE A 869 66.36 -23.94 -42.16
C PHE A 869 65.92 -24.44 -40.77
N ILE A 870 66.86 -25.04 -40.05
CA ILE A 870 66.71 -25.44 -38.64
C ILE A 870 67.91 -24.91 -37.87
N LEU A 871 67.64 -24.20 -36.77
CA LEU A 871 68.66 -23.68 -35.85
C LEU A 871 68.92 -24.72 -34.75
N LEU A 872 70.03 -25.46 -34.84
CA LEU A 872 70.45 -26.43 -33.83
C LEU A 872 71.41 -25.79 -32.84
N ILE A 873 71.05 -25.81 -31.56
CA ILE A 873 71.96 -25.55 -30.44
C ILE A 873 72.28 -26.89 -29.78
N ALA A 874 73.54 -27.33 -29.95
CA ALA A 874 74.06 -28.58 -29.41
C ALA A 874 75.51 -28.40 -28.93
N HIS A 875 75.96 -29.30 -28.04
CA HIS A 875 77.27 -29.21 -27.37
C HIS A 875 78.26 -30.29 -27.80
N GLY A 876 77.78 -31.50 -28.12
CA GLY A 876 78.64 -32.62 -28.51
C GLY A 876 79.24 -32.45 -29.89
N GLU A 877 80.24 -33.28 -30.21
CA GLU A 877 80.99 -33.16 -31.47
C GLU A 877 80.29 -33.83 -32.65
N GLU A 878 79.42 -34.82 -32.41
CA GLU A 878 78.70 -35.52 -33.48
C GLU A 878 77.68 -34.57 -34.13
N GLU A 879 76.90 -33.88 -33.31
CA GLU A 879 75.87 -32.91 -33.72
C GLU A 879 76.46 -31.75 -34.54
N LYS A 880 77.70 -31.33 -34.23
CA LYS A 880 78.39 -30.27 -34.96
C LYS A 880 78.81 -30.68 -36.38
N ASN A 881 78.93 -31.98 -36.64
CA ASN A 881 79.22 -32.53 -37.96
C ASN A 881 77.95 -32.74 -38.80
N TRP A 882 76.76 -32.56 -38.21
CA TRP A 882 75.48 -32.67 -38.92
C TRP A 882 75.12 -31.41 -39.72
N CYS A 883 75.63 -30.25 -39.30
CA CYS A 883 75.21 -28.94 -39.78
C CYS A 883 76.03 -28.45 -40.98
N THR A 884 75.34 -27.87 -41.97
CA THR A 884 75.92 -27.36 -43.22
C THR A 884 76.34 -25.89 -43.17
N GLN A 885 75.87 -25.14 -42.18
CA GLN A 885 76.25 -23.75 -41.91
C GLN A 885 76.50 -23.54 -40.42
N ARG A 886 77.27 -22.50 -40.05
CA ARG A 886 77.54 -22.16 -38.65
C ARG A 886 77.38 -20.66 -38.39
N VAL A 887 76.69 -20.33 -37.30
CA VAL A 887 76.61 -18.97 -36.75
C VAL A 887 77.30 -19.00 -35.39
N LEU A 888 78.41 -18.27 -35.26
CA LEU A 888 79.19 -18.21 -34.03
C LEU A 888 78.83 -16.93 -33.26
N ILE A 889 78.39 -17.10 -32.02
CA ILE A 889 78.15 -15.97 -31.11
C ILE A 889 79.34 -15.88 -30.16
N LYS A 890 80.13 -14.82 -30.29
CA LYS A 890 81.25 -14.53 -29.38
C LYS A 890 80.81 -13.59 -28.28
N ARG A 891 81.43 -13.71 -27.10
CA ARG A 891 81.32 -12.76 -26.00
C ARG A 891 82.68 -12.14 -25.73
N ASP A 892 82.76 -10.81 -25.76
CA ASP A 892 84.00 -10.08 -25.54
C ASP A 892 84.38 -9.97 -24.04
N GLU A 893 85.55 -9.38 -23.78
CA GLU A 893 86.08 -9.11 -22.43
C GLU A 893 85.15 -8.18 -21.61
N ASN A 894 84.40 -7.29 -22.29
CA ASN A 894 83.38 -6.43 -21.68
C ASN A 894 82.08 -7.17 -21.36
N ASN A 895 82.04 -8.49 -21.59
CA ASN A 895 80.89 -9.38 -21.41
C ASN A 895 79.74 -9.14 -22.39
N ILE A 896 80.02 -8.52 -23.54
CA ILE A 896 79.05 -8.19 -24.59
C ILE A 896 79.08 -9.26 -25.67
N SER A 897 77.90 -9.75 -26.05
CA SER A 897 77.69 -10.69 -27.16
C SER A 897 77.72 -9.99 -28.52
N HIS A 898 78.36 -10.62 -29.50
CA HIS A 898 78.47 -10.22 -30.91
C HIS A 898 78.31 -11.46 -31.82
N ILE A 899 77.92 -11.29 -33.09
CA ILE A 899 77.75 -12.40 -34.04
C ILE A 899 78.83 -12.39 -35.13
N GLU A 900 79.50 -13.54 -35.31
CA GLU A 900 80.33 -13.87 -36.46
C GLU A 900 79.63 -14.94 -37.31
N ILE A 901 79.43 -14.66 -38.60
CA ILE A 901 79.02 -15.67 -39.60
C ILE A 901 80.30 -16.33 -40.15
N ARG A 902 80.30 -17.65 -40.35
CA ARG A 902 81.44 -18.43 -40.87
C ARG A 902 81.01 -19.46 -41.91
#